data_AF-A0A0D3CA93-F1
#
_entry.id   AF-A0A0D3CA93-F1
#
_cell.length_a   1.000
_cell.length_b   1.000
_cell.length_c   1.000
_cell.angle_alpha   90.00
_cell.angle_beta   90.00
_cell.angle_gamma   90.00
#
_symmetry.space_group_name_H-M   'P 1'
#
loop_
_entity.id
_entity.type
_entity.pdbx_description
1 polymer ?
#
loop_
_entity_poly.entity_id
_entity_poly.type
_entity_poly.pdbx_seq_one_letter_code
_entity_poly.pdbx_strand_id
1 'polypeptide(L)'
;MGKTIQVFGFPNGVSAEEVKNFLERLTGSGTVYAIKVRQPRNGGPRVFAIVQFTSERLARDIVTLASQRLNYGRSYLKAFEVEQDIVPKPRASLHNIPSLKMYFGCQVSPKKLSVFWSAQNVAVSFGTGMRKLHFSMSWCEKEYRLELPYENIWQIDLHSPQGRRDSKFLVIQVIGAPKIFEKEDQPVNLSFGLLDFYSDGSDEQWIRTTDFTSSSCISQSSAFCLELPVHLNVPDFRENFANYTEHEASTFVVEPGRSFSSNANKLVPVVDPPPGCYLPFEILFKVNTLVQNACVPGPALDPAFYQLLNPQRFDRALIDHCLEKLFHLPECCYAPARWLREEYSSWVTKGKLPQSPMISLDDGLVYMYRVQVTPTRVYFSGPEVNVSNRVLRHYSDYINNFLRISFVDEDLEKVRSMDLSPRSSTVRRTKLYERINSVLRDGIVIGDKRFEFLAFSSSQLRENSAWMFAPVNGITAADIRAWMGEFDNIRNVAKYAARLGQSFSSSRETLTVRRDEIEVIPDVEIRSSDAHYVFSDGIGKISAEFARRVAKKCGLTEFFPSAYQIRYGGYKGVVAVDPNSSKKLSLRRSMSKFESENTKLDVLAWSKYQPCYMNRQLITLLSTLGVEDNVFEKKQREVVNQLDAILTDPTEAFEALGLMAPGENTKILKELILCGYKPDAEPFLSMMLQNFRASKLLELRTKTRVFIPRGRSMMGCLDETRTLEYGQVVVQYTDPTRPGSKYIVTGLVVVAKNPCLHPGDVRVLQAVNVPALSHMVDCVVFPQKGPRPHPNECSGSDLDGDIYFVCWDPELIPTGTSEPMDYTPEPTQILDHDVTIEEIEEYFTNYIVNDSLGIIANAHTAFADKEPLKAFSDPCIDLARKFSIAVDFPKTGVAAEIPQHLYVKEYPDFMEKPDKPTYESNNVIGKLFREVKERAPPLISIKSFTLDVASKAYDKDMEVNGFEEYIDDAFFHKGNYDYKLGNLMDYYGIKTEAEILSGGIMRMSKSFTKRRDAESIGRAVRSLRKEALSWFNASDEEEEVVNESAKASAWYHVTYHRSYWGVYNEGLNRDHFLSFAWCVYDKLVRIKKANVGRRQRQEALERLGLMRLS
;
A
#
# COMPACT_ATOMS: atom_id res chain seq x y z
N MET A 1 12.30 -12.18 35.24
CA MET A 1 11.35 -11.16 34.77
C MET A 1 10.95 -10.30 35.97
N GLY A 2 10.57 -9.04 35.74
CA GLY A 2 10.01 -8.18 36.78
C GLY A 2 8.69 -8.72 37.32
N LYS A 3 8.25 -8.24 38.50
CA LYS A 3 6.94 -8.59 39.07
C LYS A 3 6.27 -7.35 39.63
N THR A 4 4.95 -7.27 39.46
CA THR A 4 4.12 -6.15 39.90
C THR A 4 3.37 -6.46 41.18
N ILE A 5 3.39 -5.50 42.10
CA ILE A 5 2.65 -5.55 43.37
C ILE A 5 1.85 -4.27 43.55
N GLN A 6 0.80 -4.33 44.36
CA GLN A 6 0.03 -3.18 44.79
C GLN A 6 0.35 -2.86 46.24
N VAL A 7 0.84 -1.67 46.53
CA VAL A 7 1.14 -1.17 47.87
C VAL A 7 0.10 -0.12 48.27
N PHE A 8 -0.76 -0.47 49.22
CA PHE A 8 -1.84 0.36 49.75
C PHE A 8 -1.45 1.02 51.07
N GLY A 9 -1.83 2.29 51.27
CA GLY A 9 -1.71 2.97 52.57
C GLY A 9 -1.01 4.33 52.54
N PHE A 10 -0.62 4.82 51.37
CA PHE A 10 0.01 6.13 51.23
C PHE A 10 -0.99 7.28 51.47
N PRO A 11 -0.55 8.44 51.99
CA PRO A 11 -1.41 9.63 52.11
C PRO A 11 -1.88 10.14 50.74
N ASN A 12 -3.07 10.75 50.71
CA ASN A 12 -3.58 11.42 49.53
C ASN A 12 -2.62 12.56 49.12
N GLY A 13 -2.31 12.66 47.83
CA GLY A 13 -1.35 13.63 47.28
C GLY A 13 0.11 13.16 47.21
N VAL A 14 0.43 11.92 47.61
CA VAL A 14 1.78 11.37 47.38
C VAL A 14 2.04 11.24 45.88
N SER A 15 3.23 11.63 45.46
CA SER A 15 3.70 11.47 44.08
C SER A 15 4.32 10.10 43.84
N ALA A 16 4.34 9.66 42.58
CA ALA A 16 5.04 8.44 42.16
C ALA A 16 6.54 8.52 42.48
N GLU A 17 7.15 9.69 42.36
CA GLU A 17 8.58 9.89 42.68
C GLU A 17 8.85 9.74 44.19
N GLU A 18 7.96 10.22 45.06
CA GLU A 18 8.07 9.98 46.50
C GLU A 18 7.91 8.50 46.88
N VAL A 19 6.97 7.80 46.22
CA VAL A 19 6.79 6.35 46.39
C VAL A 19 8.02 5.59 45.91
N LYS A 20 8.57 5.94 44.74
CA LYS A 20 9.79 5.37 44.19
C LYS A 20 10.95 5.53 45.16
N ASN A 21 11.25 6.77 45.56
CA ASN A 21 12.38 7.06 46.46
C ASN A 21 12.23 6.36 47.81
N PHE A 22 11.02 6.11 48.28
CA PHE A 22 10.79 5.30 49.47
C PHE A 22 11.09 3.81 49.25
N LEU A 23 10.56 3.21 48.18
CA LEU A 23 10.74 1.78 47.91
C LEU A 23 12.18 1.44 47.47
N GLU A 24 12.84 2.32 46.73
CA GLU A 24 14.24 2.15 46.31
C GLU A 24 15.22 2.33 47.48
N ARG A 25 14.87 3.08 48.53
CA ARG A 25 15.65 3.07 49.79
C ARG A 25 15.68 1.70 50.45
N LEU A 26 14.65 0.87 50.23
CA LEU A 26 14.53 -0.46 50.83
C LEU A 26 15.10 -1.56 49.92
N THR A 27 15.06 -1.34 48.61
CA THR A 27 15.38 -2.38 47.60
C THR A 27 16.66 -2.09 46.82
N GLY A 28 17.20 -0.87 46.87
CA GLY A 28 18.32 -0.38 46.08
C GLY A 28 17.87 0.66 45.04
N SER A 29 18.79 1.55 44.62
CA SER A 29 18.49 2.54 43.57
C SER A 29 18.28 1.86 42.21
N GLY A 30 17.28 2.29 41.43
CA GLY A 30 16.99 1.77 40.09
C GLY A 30 16.29 0.39 40.08
N THR A 31 15.73 -0.04 41.20
CA THR A 31 15.01 -1.32 41.31
C THR A 31 13.54 -1.23 40.92
N VAL A 32 12.97 -0.02 40.90
CA VAL A 32 11.58 0.20 40.52
C VAL A 32 11.51 0.52 39.03
N TYR A 33 10.79 -0.32 38.28
CA TYR A 33 10.62 -0.18 36.83
C TYR A 33 9.45 0.75 36.47
N ALA A 34 8.30 0.62 37.15
CA ALA A 34 7.16 1.49 36.89
C ALA A 34 6.28 1.64 38.15
N ILE A 35 5.59 2.79 38.28
CA ILE A 35 4.65 3.08 39.35
C ILE A 35 3.39 3.73 38.77
N LYS A 36 2.23 3.36 39.29
CA LYS A 36 0.96 4.07 39.11
C LYS A 36 0.27 4.29 40.45
N VAL A 37 0.16 5.53 40.88
CA VAL A 37 -0.54 5.95 42.10
C VAL A 37 -2.01 6.21 41.77
N ARG A 38 -2.94 5.52 42.44
CA ARG A 38 -4.37 5.59 42.14
C ARG A 38 -5.21 5.69 43.42
N GLN A 39 -6.38 6.31 43.29
CA GLN A 39 -7.39 6.30 44.34
C GLN A 39 -8.24 5.03 44.27
N PRO A 40 -8.63 4.45 45.42
CA PRO A 40 -9.56 3.32 45.47
C PRO A 40 -10.96 3.75 44.99
N ARG A 41 -11.67 2.84 44.28
CA ARG A 41 -12.98 3.09 43.66
C ARG A 41 -14.07 3.60 44.62
N ASN A 42 -13.96 3.28 45.91
CA ASN A 42 -14.96 3.65 46.92
C ASN A 42 -14.68 5.01 47.60
N GLY A 43 -13.59 5.71 47.22
CA GLY A 43 -13.17 6.97 47.83
C GLY A 43 -12.63 6.80 49.26
N GLY A 44 -11.46 7.38 49.55
CA GLY A 44 -10.87 7.32 50.89
C GLY A 44 -9.61 8.18 51.04
N PRO A 45 -9.13 8.46 52.27
CA PRO A 45 -8.00 9.36 52.52
C PRO A 45 -6.63 8.76 52.18
N ARG A 46 -6.59 7.49 51.72
CA ARG A 46 -5.37 6.76 51.39
C ARG A 46 -5.42 6.29 49.94
N VAL A 47 -4.27 6.38 49.28
CA VAL A 47 -4.08 5.93 47.90
C VAL A 47 -3.25 4.64 47.89
N PHE A 48 -3.29 3.95 46.75
CA PHE A 48 -2.42 2.80 46.49
C PHE A 48 -1.50 3.08 45.32
N ALA A 49 -0.31 2.49 45.37
CA ALA A 49 0.64 2.48 44.28
C ALA A 49 0.71 1.07 43.70
N ILE A 50 0.44 0.91 42.41
CA ILE A 50 0.82 -0.28 41.66
C ILE A 50 2.28 -0.09 41.28
N VAL A 51 3.16 -1.01 41.68
CA VAL A 51 4.61 -0.89 41.52
C VAL A 51 5.15 -2.14 40.85
N GLN A 52 5.81 -1.96 39.70
CA GLN A 52 6.52 -3.02 39.00
C GLN A 52 8.02 -2.92 39.32
N PHE A 53 8.60 -4.01 39.83
CA PHE A 53 10.03 -4.10 40.11
C PHE A 53 10.80 -4.75 38.96
N THR A 54 12.09 -4.46 38.84
CA THR A 54 12.98 -5.05 37.83
C THR A 54 13.20 -6.56 38.01
N SER A 55 12.96 -7.09 39.21
CA SER A 55 12.99 -8.54 39.47
C SER A 55 11.92 -8.99 40.46
N GLU A 56 11.48 -10.24 40.33
CA GLU A 56 10.48 -10.84 41.20
C GLU A 56 10.91 -10.90 42.68
N ARG A 57 12.21 -11.09 42.95
CA ARG A 57 12.75 -11.15 44.32
C ARG A 57 12.45 -9.86 45.09
N LEU A 58 12.66 -8.71 44.46
CA LEU A 58 12.48 -7.38 45.07
C LEU A 58 11.02 -7.10 45.41
N ALA A 59 10.11 -7.55 44.53
CA ALA A 59 8.67 -7.49 44.79
C ALA A 59 8.27 -8.34 46.01
N ARG A 60 8.81 -9.57 46.12
CA ARG A 60 8.57 -10.43 47.28
C ARG A 60 9.14 -9.82 48.57
N ASP A 61 10.33 -9.22 48.51
CA ASP A 61 10.96 -8.57 49.66
C ASP A 61 10.07 -7.44 50.22
N ILE A 62 9.47 -6.61 49.36
CA ILE A 62 8.52 -5.56 49.78
C ILE A 62 7.24 -6.17 50.39
N VAL A 63 6.72 -7.25 49.82
CA VAL A 63 5.54 -7.95 50.38
C VAL A 63 5.84 -8.50 51.77
N THR A 64 7.01 -9.09 51.98
CA THR A 64 7.47 -9.58 53.29
C THR A 64 7.68 -8.43 54.29
N LEU A 65 8.27 -7.32 53.87
CA LEU A 65 8.44 -6.14 54.73
C LEU A 65 7.08 -5.54 55.13
N ALA A 66 6.12 -5.49 54.21
CA ALA A 66 4.78 -4.99 54.48
C ALA A 66 3.99 -5.88 55.47
N SER A 67 4.21 -7.21 55.47
CA SER A 67 3.61 -8.10 56.47
C SER A 67 4.27 -7.98 57.85
N GLN A 68 5.51 -7.47 57.92
CA GLN A 68 6.27 -7.19 59.15
C GLN A 68 6.14 -5.75 59.67
N ARG A 69 5.13 -5.01 59.21
CA ARG A 69 4.83 -3.61 59.59
C ARG A 69 5.67 -2.51 58.94
N LEU A 70 5.75 -2.49 57.62
CA LEU A 70 6.35 -1.39 56.86
C LEU A 70 5.54 -0.08 56.98
N ASN A 71 6.19 1.02 57.35
CA ASN A 71 5.55 2.33 57.53
C ASN A 71 6.09 3.37 56.53
N TYR A 72 5.18 4.19 55.99
CA TYR A 72 5.49 5.42 55.26
C TYR A 72 5.05 6.62 56.09
N GLY A 73 6.01 7.31 56.71
CA GLY A 73 5.73 8.31 57.73
C GLY A 73 4.95 7.70 58.90
N ARG A 74 3.72 8.19 59.15
CA ARG A 74 2.80 7.65 60.18
C ARG A 74 1.80 6.61 59.63
N SER A 75 1.93 6.20 58.37
CA SER A 75 0.95 5.35 57.69
C SER A 75 1.47 3.92 57.50
N TYR A 76 0.68 2.94 57.91
CA TYR A 76 0.99 1.52 57.70
C TYR A 76 0.74 1.11 56.25
N LEU A 77 1.70 0.45 55.63
CA LEU A 77 1.59 -0.04 54.25
C LEU A 77 1.21 -1.53 54.20
N LYS A 78 0.30 -1.87 53.30
CA LYS A 78 -0.04 -3.26 52.93
C LYS A 78 0.35 -3.51 51.49
N ALA A 79 0.98 -4.62 51.18
CA ALA A 79 1.36 -4.98 49.82
C ALA A 79 0.69 -6.30 49.40
N PHE A 80 0.22 -6.35 48.15
CA PHE A 80 -0.47 -7.49 47.56
C PHE A 80 0.13 -7.79 46.18
N GLU A 81 0.22 -9.06 45.79
CA GLU A 81 0.60 -9.40 44.42
C GLU A 81 -0.51 -9.01 43.44
N VAL A 82 -0.13 -8.62 42.21
CA VAL A 82 -1.04 -8.29 41.12
C VAL A 82 -0.74 -9.23 39.96
N GLU A 83 -1.78 -9.80 39.35
CA GLU A 83 -1.60 -10.76 38.24
C GLU A 83 -1.09 -10.10 36.95
N GLN A 84 -1.37 -8.80 36.77
CA GLN A 84 -0.99 -8.05 35.58
C GLN A 84 0.15 -7.08 35.87
N ASP A 85 1.20 -7.15 35.04
CA ASP A 85 2.29 -6.19 35.08
C ASP A 85 1.87 -4.82 34.52
N ILE A 86 2.45 -3.72 35.05
CA ILE A 86 2.22 -2.37 34.51
C ILE A 86 2.71 -2.28 33.05
N VAL A 87 3.85 -2.91 32.77
CA VAL A 87 4.46 -3.05 31.45
C VAL A 87 4.68 -4.55 31.19
N PRO A 88 3.79 -5.20 30.42
CA PRO A 88 3.93 -6.60 30.06
C PRO A 88 5.11 -6.75 29.07
N LYS A 89 6.25 -7.26 29.57
CA LYS A 89 7.58 -7.31 28.90
C LYS A 89 8.35 -5.97 28.95
N PRO A 90 8.98 -5.63 30.10
CA PRO A 90 9.82 -4.44 30.22
C PRO A 90 10.94 -4.44 29.16
N ARG A 91 11.24 -3.26 28.59
CA ARG A 91 12.28 -3.10 27.58
C ARG A 91 13.64 -3.42 28.22
N ALA A 92 14.21 -4.59 27.97
CA ALA A 92 15.57 -4.88 28.39
C ALA A 92 16.54 -4.15 27.45
N SER A 93 16.96 -2.92 27.79
CA SER A 93 18.19 -2.37 27.22
C SER A 93 19.34 -3.19 27.79
N LEU A 94 19.92 -4.08 26.99
CA LEU A 94 21.09 -4.86 27.43
C LEU A 94 22.34 -3.99 27.50
N HIS A 95 22.42 -2.93 26.70
CA HIS A 95 23.60 -2.07 26.60
C HIS A 95 23.20 -0.59 26.59
N ASN A 96 23.87 0.21 27.42
CA ASN A 96 23.80 1.66 27.45
C ASN A 96 25.23 2.21 27.58
N ILE A 97 25.67 2.99 26.59
CA ILE A 97 27.03 3.53 26.51
C ILE A 97 26.91 5.06 26.56
N PRO A 98 27.24 5.69 27.70
CA PRO A 98 27.13 7.13 27.86
C PRO A 98 28.35 7.87 27.30
N SER A 99 28.21 9.20 27.14
CA SER A 99 29.31 10.14 26.92
C SER A 99 30.17 9.90 25.68
N LEU A 100 29.55 9.47 24.58
CA LEU A 100 30.23 9.28 23.30
C LEU A 100 30.23 10.56 22.47
N LYS A 101 31.20 10.66 21.55
CA LYS A 101 31.17 11.61 20.46
C LYS A 101 30.59 10.93 19.22
N MET A 102 29.62 11.58 18.60
CA MET A 102 28.93 11.06 17.42
C MET A 102 29.11 12.02 16.24
N TYR A 103 29.48 11.47 15.09
CA TYR A 103 29.65 12.19 13.83
C TYR A 103 28.51 11.84 12.87
N PHE A 104 27.99 12.86 12.20
CA PHE A 104 26.97 12.76 11.17
C PHE A 104 27.59 13.19 9.84
N GLY A 105 27.61 12.30 8.85
CA GLY A 105 28.24 12.58 7.57
C GLY A 105 27.92 11.57 6.46
N CYS A 106 28.74 11.59 5.43
CA CYS A 106 28.72 10.61 4.35
C CYS A 106 30.06 9.90 4.27
N GLN A 107 30.02 8.57 4.16
CA GLN A 107 31.21 7.81 3.81
C GLN A 107 31.52 8.04 2.34
N VAL A 108 32.75 8.48 2.04
CA VAL A 108 33.19 8.82 0.68
C VAL A 108 34.24 7.84 0.15
N SER A 109 34.72 6.94 1.01
CA SER A 109 35.45 5.73 0.65
C SER A 109 35.35 4.71 1.80
N PRO A 110 35.72 3.44 1.60
CA PRO A 110 35.74 2.44 2.69
C PRO A 110 36.59 2.84 3.91
N LYS A 111 37.47 3.85 3.77
CA LYS A 111 38.40 4.30 4.81
C LYS A 111 38.19 5.76 5.23
N LYS A 112 37.13 6.43 4.78
CA LYS A 112 36.99 7.88 4.93
C LYS A 112 35.55 8.32 5.13
N LEU A 113 35.32 9.08 6.20
CA LEU A 113 34.05 9.72 6.52
C LEU A 113 34.17 11.24 6.44
N SER A 114 33.35 11.84 5.58
CA SER A 114 33.19 13.30 5.46
C SER A 114 32.07 13.76 6.40
N VAL A 115 32.41 14.51 7.44
CA VAL A 115 31.50 14.89 8.54
C VAL A 115 30.89 16.26 8.35
N PHE A 116 29.57 16.36 8.42
CA PHE A 116 28.83 17.62 8.36
C PHE A 116 28.59 18.22 9.74
N TRP A 117 28.39 17.37 10.74
CA TRP A 117 28.11 17.80 12.12
C TRP A 117 28.56 16.74 13.12
N SER A 118 28.87 17.16 14.35
CA SER A 118 29.21 16.25 15.44
C SER A 118 28.51 16.65 16.73
N ALA A 119 27.99 15.66 17.44
CA ALA A 119 27.40 15.79 18.77
C ALA A 119 28.38 15.26 19.84
N GLN A 120 28.43 15.95 20.98
CA GLN A 120 29.18 15.53 22.16
C GLN A 120 28.21 14.96 23.20
N ASN A 121 28.73 14.17 24.14
CA ASN A 121 27.96 13.61 25.26
C ASN A 121 26.72 12.81 24.82
N VAL A 122 26.84 12.06 23.72
CA VAL A 122 25.76 11.22 23.20
C VAL A 122 25.71 9.92 24.00
N ALA A 123 24.53 9.55 24.49
CA ALA A 123 24.27 8.24 25.06
C ALA A 123 23.63 7.33 24.01
N VAL A 124 24.14 6.11 23.87
CA VAL A 124 23.63 5.10 22.92
C VAL A 124 23.08 3.91 23.69
N SER A 125 21.83 3.54 23.44
CA SER A 125 21.20 2.37 24.04
C SER A 125 20.59 1.43 23.00
N PHE A 126 20.73 0.11 23.24
CA PHE A 126 20.26 -0.96 22.35
C PHE A 126 20.15 -2.32 23.08
N GLY A 127 19.48 -3.30 22.46
CA GLY A 127 19.32 -4.65 23.02
C GLY A 127 18.51 -5.61 22.14
N THR A 128 18.61 -6.92 22.43
CA THR A 128 18.05 -8.03 21.63
C THR A 128 16.52 -8.06 21.52
N GLY A 129 15.81 -7.21 22.27
CA GLY A 129 14.35 -7.03 22.16
C GLY A 129 13.88 -5.70 21.57
N MET A 130 14.76 -4.69 21.43
CA MET A 130 14.37 -3.34 20.99
C MET A 130 14.28 -3.21 19.46
N ARG A 131 15.15 -3.93 18.73
CA ARG A 131 15.28 -3.84 17.25
C ARG A 131 15.52 -2.42 16.70
N LYS A 132 16.09 -1.53 17.52
CA LYS A 132 16.47 -0.16 17.15
C LYS A 132 17.61 0.34 18.03
N LEU A 133 18.40 1.26 17.50
CA LEU A 133 19.41 2.04 18.24
C LEU A 133 18.77 3.35 18.71
N HIS A 134 18.95 3.68 19.97
CA HIS A 134 18.52 4.95 20.55
C HIS A 134 19.74 5.82 20.84
N PHE A 135 19.73 7.06 20.35
CA PHE A 135 20.73 8.07 20.67
C PHE A 135 20.05 9.19 21.44
N SER A 136 20.57 9.54 22.61
CA SER A 136 20.07 10.66 23.41
C SER A 136 21.16 11.70 23.57
N MET A 137 20.82 12.97 23.37
CA MET A 137 21.77 14.09 23.42
C MET A 137 21.08 15.40 23.81
N SER A 138 21.85 16.36 24.32
CA SER A 138 21.37 17.72 24.58
C SER A 138 21.94 18.70 23.56
N TRP A 139 21.10 19.61 23.07
CA TRP A 139 21.49 20.65 22.12
C TRP A 139 20.67 21.92 22.36
N CYS A 140 21.35 23.08 22.47
CA CYS A 140 20.72 24.38 22.74
C CYS A 140 19.69 24.33 23.89
N GLU A 141 20.10 23.79 25.05
CA GLU A 141 19.28 23.65 26.27
C GLU A 141 18.07 22.70 26.16
N LYS A 142 17.94 21.97 25.04
CA LYS A 142 16.89 20.96 24.84
C LYS A 142 17.46 19.55 24.76
N GLU A 143 16.66 18.57 25.16
CA GLU A 143 16.99 17.15 25.01
C GLU A 143 16.35 16.57 23.75
N TYR A 144 17.16 15.80 23.02
CA TYR A 144 16.77 15.12 21.79
C TYR A 144 17.01 13.63 21.89
N ARG A 145 16.11 12.86 21.27
CA ARG A 145 16.21 11.41 21.11
C ARG A 145 16.09 11.04 19.64
N LEU A 146 17.05 10.29 19.12
CA LEU A 146 17.02 9.71 17.78
C LEU A 146 16.78 8.21 17.90
N GLU A 147 15.78 7.70 17.19
CA GLU A 147 15.49 6.27 17.09
C GLU A 147 15.82 5.78 15.68
N LEU A 148 16.80 4.90 15.55
CA LEU A 148 17.20 4.29 14.29
C LEU A 148 16.81 2.80 14.29
N PRO A 149 15.73 2.40 13.58
CA PRO A 149 15.35 1.00 13.44
C PRO A 149 16.45 0.18 12.76
N TYR A 150 16.61 -1.09 13.15
CA TYR A 150 17.63 -1.96 12.56
C TYR A 150 17.41 -2.18 11.06
N GLU A 151 16.16 -2.16 10.58
CA GLU A 151 15.85 -2.23 9.15
C GLU A 151 16.35 -1.04 8.32
N ASN A 152 16.70 0.09 8.98
CA ASN A 152 17.23 1.28 8.32
C ASN A 152 18.77 1.30 8.30
N ILE A 153 19.41 0.27 8.85
CA ILE A 153 20.87 0.10 8.87
C ILE A 153 21.25 -0.86 7.74
N TRP A 154 22.14 -0.41 6.86
CA TRP A 154 22.70 -1.24 5.79
C TRP A 154 23.81 -2.16 6.33
N GLN A 155 24.80 -1.54 6.97
CA GLN A 155 26.04 -2.19 7.38
C GLN A 155 26.63 -1.41 8.56
N ILE A 156 27.35 -2.14 9.42
CA ILE A 156 28.09 -1.59 10.53
C ILE A 156 29.55 -2.02 10.42
N ASP A 157 30.47 -1.07 10.40
CA ASP A 157 31.91 -1.32 10.34
C ASP A 157 32.60 -0.79 11.60
N LEU A 158 33.38 -1.65 12.26
CA LEU A 158 34.24 -1.26 13.37
C LEU A 158 35.68 -1.08 12.87
N HIS A 159 36.16 0.15 12.89
CA HIS A 159 37.53 0.50 12.54
C HIS A 159 38.39 0.73 13.79
N SER A 160 39.51 0.02 13.87
CA SER A 160 40.55 0.21 14.89
C SER A 160 41.82 0.77 14.25
N PRO A 161 42.05 2.10 14.24
CA PRO A 161 43.09 2.70 13.42
C PRO A 161 44.52 2.47 13.92
N GLN A 162 45.48 2.34 12.99
CA GLN A 162 46.91 2.20 13.32
C GLN A 162 47.49 3.55 13.79
N GLY A 163 48.06 3.61 15.01
CA GLY A 163 48.79 4.78 15.53
C GLY A 163 47.98 5.77 16.38
N ARG A 164 46.64 5.73 16.37
CA ARG A 164 45.80 6.41 17.38
C ARG A 164 45.47 5.42 18.50
N ARG A 165 46.07 5.59 19.68
CA ARG A 165 45.98 4.61 20.78
C ARG A 165 44.72 4.73 21.65
N ASP A 166 43.88 5.74 21.42
CA ASP A 166 42.85 6.11 22.40
C ASP A 166 41.41 5.81 21.93
N SER A 167 41.16 5.67 20.61
CA SER A 167 39.79 5.53 20.08
C SER A 167 39.62 4.54 18.92
N LYS A 168 38.46 3.87 18.88
CA LYS A 168 37.90 3.07 17.78
C LYS A 168 36.72 3.82 17.16
N PHE A 169 36.39 3.52 15.90
CA PHE A 169 35.27 4.15 15.19
C PHE A 169 34.25 3.11 14.74
N LEU A 170 33.02 3.23 15.23
CA LEU A 170 31.89 2.40 14.77
C LEU A 170 31.09 3.19 13.74
N VAL A 171 31.20 2.82 12.47
CA VAL A 171 30.49 3.45 11.36
C VAL A 171 29.22 2.67 11.07
N ILE A 172 28.08 3.34 11.14
CA ILE A 172 26.75 2.80 10.89
C ILE A 172 26.27 3.44 9.59
N GLN A 173 26.27 2.68 8.50
CA GLN A 173 25.75 3.11 7.21
C GLN A 173 24.23 2.95 7.20
N VAL A 174 23.51 4.00 6.80
CA VAL A 174 22.05 4.06 6.92
C VAL A 174 21.37 4.22 5.57
N ILE A 175 20.29 3.46 5.38
CA ILE A 175 19.39 3.53 4.22
C ILE A 175 18.21 4.48 4.54
N GLY A 176 17.73 4.43 5.78
CA GLY A 176 16.66 5.29 6.28
C GLY A 176 17.15 6.29 7.33
N ALA A 177 16.46 7.43 7.46
CA ALA A 177 16.76 8.38 8.53
C ALA A 177 16.23 7.90 9.90
N PRO A 178 16.82 8.38 11.01
CA PRO A 178 16.30 8.14 12.35
C PRO A 178 15.06 9.00 12.62
N LYS A 179 14.14 8.48 13.43
CA LYS A 179 13.04 9.28 14.00
C LYS A 179 13.60 10.20 15.09
N ILE A 180 13.45 11.51 14.92
CA ILE A 180 13.90 12.53 15.87
C ILE A 180 12.74 12.94 16.80
N PHE A 181 13.03 13.01 18.08
CA PHE A 181 12.12 13.48 19.12
C PHE A 181 12.79 14.59 19.93
N GLU A 182 11.99 15.57 20.33
CA GLU A 182 12.34 16.69 21.22
C GLU A 182 11.58 16.50 22.54
N LYS A 183 12.27 16.65 23.67
CA LYS A 183 11.63 16.57 24.99
C LYS A 183 10.92 17.88 25.32
N GLU A 184 9.69 17.81 25.82
CA GLU A 184 8.97 19.00 26.32
C GLU A 184 9.47 19.44 27.69
N ASP A 185 9.61 20.76 27.86
CA ASP A 185 10.07 21.39 29.10
C ASP A 185 9.04 21.25 30.26
N GLN A 186 7.73 21.15 29.96
CA GLN A 186 6.67 20.86 30.93
C GLN A 186 5.46 20.15 30.29
N PRO A 187 5.01 18.98 30.78
CA PRO A 187 3.75 18.39 30.34
C PRO A 187 2.57 19.24 30.82
N VAL A 188 1.76 19.74 29.88
CA VAL A 188 0.64 20.68 30.14
C VAL A 188 -0.46 20.08 31.05
N ASN A 189 -0.43 18.78 31.35
CA ASN A 189 -1.27 18.14 32.36
C ASN A 189 -0.49 17.85 33.66
N LEU A 190 -0.51 18.82 34.58
CA LEU A 190 0.03 18.73 35.95
C LEU A 190 -0.51 17.54 36.78
N SER A 191 -1.57 16.86 36.33
CA SER A 191 -2.24 15.78 37.07
C SER A 191 -1.70 14.37 36.79
N PHE A 192 -1.13 14.09 35.61
CA PHE A 192 -0.67 12.73 35.26
C PHE A 192 0.80 12.47 35.62
N GLY A 193 1.68 13.47 35.45
CA GLY A 193 3.12 13.33 35.74
C GLY A 193 3.47 13.13 37.22
N LEU A 194 2.58 13.54 38.14
CA LEU A 194 2.77 13.33 39.58
C LEU A 194 2.40 11.91 40.04
N LEU A 195 1.54 11.19 39.31
CA LEU A 195 0.97 9.92 39.75
C LEU A 195 1.56 8.70 39.06
N ASP A 196 2.25 8.85 37.93
CA ASP A 196 2.85 7.75 37.18
C ASP A 196 4.38 7.92 37.05
N PHE A 197 5.14 6.83 37.20
CA PHE A 197 6.59 6.79 36.98
C PHE A 197 6.95 5.59 36.10
N TYR A 198 7.94 5.77 35.22
CA TYR A 198 8.52 4.71 34.39
C TYR A 198 10.04 4.92 34.33
N SER A 199 10.83 3.87 34.56
CA SER A 199 12.30 3.92 34.53
C SER A 199 12.85 4.34 33.17
N ASP A 200 12.10 4.05 32.11
CA ASP A 200 12.47 4.36 30.72
C ASP A 200 11.92 5.74 30.27
N GLY A 201 11.33 6.52 31.18
CA GLY A 201 10.56 7.73 30.92
C GLY A 201 9.13 7.45 30.42
N SER A 202 8.23 8.42 30.55
CA SER A 202 6.94 8.35 29.83
C SER A 202 7.16 8.76 28.37
N ASP A 203 6.80 7.91 27.42
CA ASP A 203 6.84 8.26 25.98
C ASP A 203 5.98 9.52 25.67
N GLU A 204 5.11 9.96 26.59
CA GLU A 204 4.29 11.17 26.49
C GLU A 204 5.07 12.51 26.59
N GLN A 205 6.34 12.50 27.04
CA GLN A 205 7.18 13.71 27.12
C GLN A 205 7.96 14.01 25.84
N TRP A 206 7.99 13.08 24.88
CA TRP A 206 8.78 13.15 23.66
C TRP A 206 7.88 13.48 22.46
N ILE A 207 8.10 14.63 21.85
CA ILE A 207 7.35 15.06 20.65
C ILE A 207 8.19 14.80 19.41
N ARG A 208 7.59 14.16 18.40
CA ARG A 208 8.24 13.99 17.09
C ARG A 208 8.57 15.36 16.49
N THR A 209 9.79 15.49 15.98
CA THR A 209 10.31 16.74 15.44
C THR A 209 11.10 16.49 14.15
N THR A 210 11.50 17.57 13.49
CA THR A 210 12.36 17.54 12.29
C THR A 210 13.84 17.63 12.69
N ASP A 211 14.73 17.63 11.71
CA ASP A 211 16.15 17.90 11.96
C ASP A 211 16.35 19.29 12.57
N PHE A 212 16.97 19.32 13.74
CA PHE A 212 17.21 20.53 14.53
C PHE A 212 18.55 21.20 14.22
N THR A 213 19.37 20.60 13.35
CA THR A 213 20.66 21.17 12.95
C THR A 213 20.47 22.26 11.88
N SER A 214 21.33 23.28 11.90
CA SER A 214 21.20 24.49 11.08
C SER A 214 21.20 24.25 9.55
N SER A 215 21.83 23.18 9.08
CA SER A 215 21.88 22.78 7.66
C SER A 215 21.29 21.40 7.42
N SER A 216 20.42 20.91 8.31
CA SER A 216 19.84 19.57 8.22
C SER A 216 20.90 18.45 8.03
N CYS A 217 22.00 18.56 8.78
CA CYS A 217 23.17 17.70 8.69
C CYS A 217 22.82 16.23 8.98
N ILE A 218 21.93 15.95 9.94
CA ILE A 218 21.49 14.59 10.27
C ILE A 218 20.74 13.99 9.07
N SER A 219 19.88 14.79 8.46
CA SER A 219 19.04 14.40 7.32
C SER A 219 19.84 14.16 6.05
N GLN A 220 20.97 14.83 5.86
CA GLN A 220 21.86 14.62 4.70
C GLN A 220 22.82 13.43 4.85
N SER A 221 22.98 12.91 6.07
CA SER A 221 24.02 11.94 6.39
C SER A 221 23.68 10.51 5.98
N SER A 222 24.43 9.91 5.07
CA SER A 222 24.30 8.48 4.74
C SER A 222 25.01 7.55 5.75
N ALA A 223 25.76 8.11 6.70
CA ALA A 223 26.41 7.35 7.76
C ALA A 223 26.48 8.12 9.09
N PHE A 224 26.37 7.38 10.18
CA PHE A 224 26.63 7.86 11.54
C PHE A 224 27.87 7.17 12.09
N CYS A 225 28.74 7.88 12.81
CA CYS A 225 29.94 7.28 13.36
C CYS A 225 30.11 7.61 14.83
N LEU A 226 30.25 6.58 15.67
CA LEU A 226 30.54 6.71 17.08
C LEU A 226 32.04 6.58 17.33
N GLU A 227 32.60 7.54 18.06
CA GLU A 227 33.97 7.46 18.59
C GLU A 227 33.95 6.76 19.94
N LEU A 228 34.54 5.57 19.97
CA LEU A 228 34.52 4.66 21.11
C LEU A 228 35.90 4.64 21.78
N PRO A 229 36.01 4.66 23.12
CA PRO A 229 37.27 4.41 23.80
C PRO A 229 37.82 3.00 23.47
N VAL A 230 39.13 2.85 23.29
CA VAL A 230 39.74 1.55 22.90
C VAL A 230 39.42 0.41 23.87
N HIS A 231 39.32 0.71 25.17
CA HIS A 231 39.02 -0.25 26.23
C HIS A 231 37.53 -0.64 26.33
N LEU A 232 36.65 0.04 25.59
CA LEU A 232 35.24 -0.28 25.56
C LEU A 232 35.03 -1.55 24.73
N ASN A 233 34.56 -2.62 25.39
CA ASN A 233 34.10 -3.82 24.70
C ASN A 233 32.71 -3.55 24.13
N VAL A 234 32.62 -3.46 22.81
CA VAL A 234 31.32 -3.47 22.14
C VAL A 234 30.75 -4.88 22.15
N PRO A 235 29.44 -5.06 22.34
CA PRO A 235 28.80 -6.36 22.19
C PRO A 235 28.95 -6.86 20.74
N ASP A 236 28.84 -8.18 20.55
CA ASP A 236 28.93 -8.76 19.23
C ASP A 236 27.72 -8.33 18.38
N PHE A 237 27.93 -7.37 17.50
CA PHE A 237 26.90 -6.89 16.59
C PHE A 237 26.48 -7.96 15.58
N ARG A 238 27.27 -9.02 15.35
CA ARG A 238 26.90 -10.15 14.47
C ARG A 238 25.67 -10.90 14.95
N GLU A 239 25.38 -10.86 16.25
CA GLU A 239 24.17 -11.47 16.80
C GLU A 239 22.89 -10.75 16.33
N ASN A 240 22.98 -9.47 15.96
CA ASN A 240 21.84 -8.62 15.64
C ASN A 240 21.87 -8.06 14.20
N PHE A 241 23.04 -8.05 13.54
CA PHE A 241 23.26 -7.48 12.23
C PHE A 241 24.08 -8.44 11.36
N ALA A 242 23.51 -8.84 10.22
CA ALA A 242 24.18 -9.76 9.29
C ALA A 242 25.43 -9.14 8.62
N ASN A 243 25.42 -7.82 8.41
CA ASN A 243 26.50 -7.09 7.74
C ASN A 243 27.33 -6.30 8.76
N TYR A 244 28.10 -7.02 9.58
CA TYR A 244 29.04 -6.41 10.52
C TYR A 244 30.49 -6.83 10.21
N THR A 245 31.34 -5.85 9.94
CA THR A 245 32.75 -6.08 9.61
C THR A 245 33.68 -5.39 10.60
N GLU A 246 34.78 -6.05 10.95
CA GLU A 246 35.83 -5.48 11.79
C GLU A 246 37.11 -5.28 10.99
N HIS A 247 37.71 -4.10 11.13
CA HIS A 247 38.93 -3.70 10.44
C HIS A 247 40.02 -3.34 11.45
N GLU A 248 40.88 -4.31 11.75
CA GLU A 248 42.09 -4.10 12.55
C GLU A 248 43.17 -3.34 11.76
N ALA A 249 43.99 -2.54 12.46
CA ALA A 249 45.08 -1.76 11.88
C ALA A 249 44.64 -0.88 10.68
N SER A 250 43.42 -0.33 10.73
CA SER A 250 42.84 0.45 9.64
C SER A 250 43.48 1.84 9.51
N THR A 251 43.37 2.48 8.34
CA THR A 251 43.73 3.89 8.12
C THR A 251 42.48 4.77 8.06
N PHE A 252 41.45 4.45 8.85
CA PHE A 252 40.17 5.15 8.79
C PHE A 252 40.32 6.60 9.25
N VAL A 253 39.82 7.55 8.45
CA VAL A 253 39.92 8.99 8.73
C VAL A 253 38.53 9.63 8.75
N VAL A 254 38.33 10.48 9.75
CA VAL A 254 37.19 11.38 9.89
C VAL A 254 37.66 12.77 9.49
N GLU A 255 37.07 13.37 8.45
CA GLU A 255 37.46 14.70 7.95
C GLU A 255 36.26 15.67 7.90
N PRO A 256 36.49 16.99 8.04
CA PRO A 256 35.43 17.98 7.88
C PRO A 256 34.87 17.97 6.46
N GLY A 257 33.55 17.81 6.36
CA GLY A 257 32.77 17.89 5.13
C GLY A 257 31.92 19.16 5.07
N ARG A 258 31.26 19.37 3.93
CA ARG A 258 30.25 20.42 3.74
C ARG A 258 28.96 19.80 3.25
N SER A 259 27.83 20.49 3.48
CA SER A 259 26.56 20.10 2.86
C SER A 259 26.72 20.07 1.34
N PHE A 260 26.20 19.00 0.75
CA PHE A 260 26.15 18.81 -0.70
C PHE A 260 24.74 19.04 -1.26
N SER A 261 23.76 19.31 -0.37
CA SER A 261 22.39 19.55 -0.79
C SER A 261 22.22 20.95 -1.35
N SER A 262 21.29 21.07 -2.29
CA SER A 262 20.86 22.30 -2.90
C SER A 262 20.27 23.26 -1.87
N ASN A 263 20.65 24.53 -1.98
CA ASN A 263 20.04 25.61 -1.21
C ASN A 263 18.71 26.12 -1.82
N ALA A 264 18.32 25.60 -2.99
CA ALA A 264 17.04 25.95 -3.62
C ALA A 264 15.83 25.37 -2.87
N ASN A 265 16.06 24.39 -2.00
CA ASN A 265 15.04 23.72 -1.22
C ASN A 265 15.36 23.73 0.27
N LYS A 266 14.31 23.68 1.09
CA LYS A 266 14.41 23.26 2.51
C LYS A 266 14.42 21.73 2.67
N LEU A 267 14.22 21.00 1.57
CA LEU A 267 14.20 19.54 1.51
C LEU A 267 15.60 19.01 1.25
N VAL A 268 15.99 17.96 1.96
CA VAL A 268 17.31 17.34 1.86
C VAL A 268 17.22 15.80 1.98
N PRO A 269 18.17 15.05 1.40
CA PRO A 269 19.17 15.53 0.47
C PRO A 269 18.58 15.71 -0.94
N VAL A 270 18.86 16.85 -1.57
CA VAL A 270 18.57 17.12 -2.99
C VAL A 270 19.85 17.67 -3.61
N VAL A 271 20.32 17.10 -4.70
CA VAL A 271 21.54 17.54 -5.40
C VAL A 271 21.18 18.25 -6.71
N ASP A 272 21.95 19.28 -7.03
CA ASP A 272 21.89 19.99 -8.29
C ASP A 272 23.22 19.89 -9.03
N PRO A 273 23.22 19.94 -10.38
CA PRO A 273 24.45 20.04 -11.15
C PRO A 273 25.25 21.31 -10.78
N PRO A 274 26.59 21.25 -10.82
CA PRO A 274 27.41 22.44 -10.59
C PRO A 274 27.19 23.49 -11.71
N PRO A 275 27.47 24.77 -11.46
CA PRO A 275 27.33 25.83 -12.47
C PRO A 275 28.02 25.48 -13.79
N GLY A 276 27.29 25.62 -14.90
CA GLY A 276 27.77 25.28 -16.25
C GLY A 276 27.52 23.83 -16.68
N CYS A 277 27.02 22.97 -15.80
CA CYS A 277 26.49 21.65 -16.16
C CYS A 277 24.96 21.71 -16.20
N TYR A 278 24.36 21.23 -17.29
CA TYR A 278 22.92 21.12 -17.43
C TYR A 278 22.56 19.66 -17.69
N LEU A 279 21.66 19.12 -16.87
CA LEU A 279 21.11 17.79 -17.06
C LEU A 279 19.59 17.88 -17.27
N PRO A 280 19.02 17.06 -18.17
CA PRO A 280 17.58 16.87 -18.23
C PRO A 280 17.01 16.45 -16.87
N PHE A 281 15.78 16.90 -16.60
CA PHE A 281 15.04 16.60 -15.38
C PHE A 281 15.06 15.10 -15.03
N GLU A 282 14.86 14.22 -16.00
CA GLU A 282 14.75 12.79 -15.79
C GLU A 282 16.06 12.17 -15.27
N ILE A 283 17.19 12.63 -15.82
CA ILE A 283 18.53 12.18 -15.41
C ILE A 283 18.84 12.71 -14.01
N LEU A 284 18.60 14.01 -13.76
CA LEU A 284 18.84 14.61 -12.45
C LEU A 284 17.95 13.98 -11.36
N PHE A 285 16.72 13.62 -11.70
CA PHE A 285 15.80 12.92 -10.81
C PHE A 285 16.39 11.57 -10.38
N LYS A 286 16.92 10.77 -11.33
CA LYS A 286 17.56 9.48 -11.03
C LYS A 286 18.85 9.65 -10.24
N VAL A 287 19.65 10.69 -10.49
CA VAL A 287 20.84 11.02 -9.68
C VAL A 287 20.45 11.29 -8.22
N ASN A 288 19.38 12.06 -8.00
CA ASN A 288 18.84 12.29 -6.66
C ASN A 288 18.38 10.98 -5.99
N THR A 289 17.70 10.10 -6.73
CA THR A 289 17.33 8.76 -6.25
C THR A 289 18.56 7.96 -5.80
N LEU A 290 19.65 7.96 -6.56
CA LEU A 290 20.88 7.24 -6.21
C LEU A 290 21.52 7.77 -4.92
N VAL A 291 21.56 9.08 -4.73
CA VAL A 291 22.11 9.71 -3.51
C VAL A 291 21.25 9.38 -2.28
N GLN A 292 19.94 9.51 -2.41
CA GLN A 292 19.00 9.32 -1.30
C GLN A 292 18.91 7.86 -0.83
N ASN A 293 19.22 6.90 -1.70
CA ASN A 293 19.30 5.47 -1.37
C ASN A 293 20.74 5.01 -1.04
N ALA A 294 21.67 5.94 -0.84
CA ALA A 294 23.08 5.67 -0.52
C ALA A 294 23.84 4.83 -1.57
N CYS A 295 23.35 4.74 -2.81
CA CYS A 295 24.05 4.07 -3.91
C CYS A 295 25.32 4.83 -4.31
N VAL A 296 25.30 6.16 -4.22
CA VAL A 296 26.46 7.05 -4.44
C VAL A 296 26.53 8.10 -3.33
N PRO A 297 27.72 8.49 -2.85
CA PRO A 297 27.84 9.57 -1.88
C PRO A 297 27.62 10.92 -2.56
N GLY A 298 26.73 11.75 -2.01
CA GLY A 298 26.52 13.13 -2.48
C GLY A 298 27.82 13.94 -2.64
N PRO A 299 28.76 13.92 -1.66
CA PRO A 299 30.04 14.62 -1.78
C PRO A 299 30.98 14.09 -2.88
N ALA A 300 30.71 12.91 -3.45
CA ALA A 300 31.52 12.32 -4.52
C ALA A 300 31.06 12.74 -5.94
N LEU A 301 29.97 13.50 -6.05
CA LEU A 301 29.44 13.97 -7.33
C LEU A 301 30.18 15.22 -7.82
N ASP A 302 31.30 15.00 -8.50
CA ASP A 302 32.13 16.07 -9.07
C ASP A 302 31.64 16.53 -10.46
N PRO A 303 32.14 17.65 -11.02
CA PRO A 303 31.76 18.09 -12.36
C PRO A 303 32.01 17.03 -13.46
N ALA A 304 32.98 16.13 -13.28
CA ALA A 304 33.26 15.08 -14.25
C ALA A 304 32.15 14.03 -14.28
N PHE A 305 31.57 13.68 -13.12
CA PHE A 305 30.38 12.84 -13.04
C PHE A 305 29.21 13.43 -13.83
N TYR A 306 28.86 14.70 -13.60
CA TYR A 306 27.75 15.35 -14.31
C TYR A 306 27.99 15.44 -15.82
N GLN A 307 29.23 15.67 -16.26
CA GLN A 307 29.57 15.68 -17.68
C GLN A 307 29.41 14.31 -18.37
N LEU A 308 29.61 13.21 -17.64
CA LEU A 308 29.40 11.85 -18.15
C LEU A 308 27.91 11.52 -18.34
N LEU A 309 27.03 12.24 -17.64
CA LEU A 309 25.58 12.08 -17.76
C LEU A 309 24.94 13.04 -18.76
N ASN A 310 25.73 13.78 -19.53
CA ASN A 310 25.20 14.71 -20.52
C ASN A 310 24.76 13.95 -21.79
N PRO A 311 23.46 13.94 -22.15
CA PRO A 311 22.95 13.22 -23.32
C PRO A 311 23.40 13.82 -24.67
N GLN A 312 23.99 15.02 -24.67
CA GLN A 312 24.64 15.57 -25.87
C GLN A 312 26.01 14.94 -26.14
N ARG A 313 26.59 14.24 -25.14
CA ARG A 313 27.91 13.60 -25.23
C ARG A 313 27.83 12.08 -25.29
N PHE A 314 26.86 11.49 -24.61
CA PHE A 314 26.68 10.05 -24.52
C PHE A 314 25.26 9.66 -24.90
N ASP A 315 25.10 8.46 -25.46
CA ASP A 315 23.79 7.94 -25.83
C ASP A 315 22.85 7.84 -24.61
N ARG A 316 21.59 8.20 -24.80
CA ARG A 316 20.61 8.27 -23.71
C ARG A 316 20.31 6.90 -23.10
N ALA A 317 20.17 5.85 -23.92
CA ALA A 317 19.89 4.51 -23.44
C ALA A 317 21.07 3.96 -22.63
N LEU A 318 22.31 4.28 -23.03
CA LEU A 318 23.51 3.95 -22.27
C LEU A 318 23.55 4.66 -20.92
N ILE A 319 23.23 5.96 -20.86
CA ILE A 319 23.15 6.71 -19.59
C ILE A 319 22.11 6.06 -18.66
N ASP A 320 20.89 5.84 -19.15
CA ASP A 320 19.80 5.30 -18.35
C ASP A 320 20.14 3.88 -17.84
N HIS A 321 20.74 3.03 -18.69
CA HIS A 321 21.20 1.69 -18.30
C HIS A 321 22.27 1.75 -17.19
N CYS A 322 23.26 2.63 -17.31
CA CYS A 322 24.31 2.78 -16.31
C CYS A 322 23.77 3.32 -14.98
N LEU A 323 22.85 4.28 -15.00
CA LEU A 323 22.20 4.78 -13.78
C LEU A 323 21.33 3.71 -13.11
N GLU A 324 20.67 2.86 -13.89
CA GLU A 324 19.92 1.72 -13.36
C GLU A 324 20.87 0.68 -12.73
N LYS A 325 21.97 0.35 -13.42
CA LYS A 325 22.98 -0.58 -12.89
C LYS A 325 23.65 -0.04 -11.61
N LEU A 326 23.89 1.26 -11.49
CA LEU A 326 24.38 1.89 -10.25
C LEU A 326 23.41 1.69 -9.07
N PHE A 327 22.11 1.72 -9.32
CA PHE A 327 21.09 1.56 -8.28
C PHE A 327 21.10 0.15 -7.69
N HIS A 328 21.44 -0.87 -8.50
CA HIS A 328 21.46 -2.28 -8.13
C HIS A 328 22.83 -2.80 -7.68
N LEU A 329 23.83 -1.92 -7.52
CA LEU A 329 25.13 -2.35 -6.99
C LEU A 329 24.98 -2.86 -5.54
N PRO A 330 25.70 -3.94 -5.17
CA PRO A 330 25.64 -4.50 -3.82
C PRO A 330 26.30 -3.61 -2.75
N GLU A 331 27.16 -2.68 -3.18
CA GLU A 331 27.92 -1.75 -2.35
C GLU A 331 27.86 -0.33 -2.91
N CYS A 332 28.12 0.66 -2.05
CA CYS A 332 28.11 2.07 -2.44
C CYS A 332 29.22 2.36 -3.44
N CYS A 333 28.88 3.01 -4.56
CA CYS A 333 29.87 3.42 -5.55
C CYS A 333 30.55 4.74 -5.11
N TYR A 334 31.68 4.62 -4.42
CA TYR A 334 32.46 5.75 -3.93
C TYR A 334 33.20 6.56 -5.01
N ALA A 335 33.36 6.01 -6.22
CA ALA A 335 34.04 6.66 -7.36
C ALA A 335 33.17 6.65 -8.62
N PRO A 336 31.98 7.27 -8.60
CA PRO A 336 30.95 7.07 -9.64
C PRO A 336 31.39 7.54 -11.02
N ALA A 337 32.17 8.63 -11.13
CA ALA A 337 32.71 9.09 -12.40
C ALA A 337 33.70 8.09 -13.04
N ARG A 338 34.52 7.41 -12.23
CA ARG A 338 35.44 6.37 -12.73
C ARG A 338 34.67 5.17 -13.23
N TRP A 339 33.71 4.71 -12.40
CA TRP A 339 32.87 3.56 -12.72
C TRP A 339 32.09 3.77 -14.03
N LEU A 340 31.50 4.95 -14.24
CA LEU A 340 30.80 5.26 -15.51
C LEU A 340 31.71 5.17 -16.74
N ARG A 341 32.97 5.64 -16.65
CA ARG A 341 33.92 5.55 -17.77
C ARG A 341 34.27 4.09 -18.12
N GLU A 342 34.46 3.26 -17.09
CA GLU A 342 34.76 1.83 -17.26
C GLU A 342 33.58 1.11 -17.92
N GLU A 343 32.35 1.39 -17.48
CA GLU A 343 31.14 0.84 -18.07
C GLU A 343 30.92 1.29 -19.52
N TYR A 344 31.08 2.59 -19.81
CA TYR A 344 31.00 3.10 -21.19
C TYR A 344 32.04 2.43 -22.09
N SER A 345 33.27 2.25 -21.61
CA SER A 345 34.34 1.57 -22.37
C SER A 345 34.01 0.10 -22.61
N SER A 346 33.41 -0.59 -21.64
CA SER A 346 32.95 -1.97 -21.77
C SER A 346 31.89 -2.11 -22.87
N TRP A 347 30.91 -1.21 -22.90
CA TRP A 347 29.85 -1.20 -23.92
C TRP A 347 30.37 -0.89 -25.32
N VAL A 348 31.29 0.07 -25.44
CA VAL A 348 31.99 0.34 -26.72
C VAL A 348 32.72 -0.91 -27.22
N THR A 349 33.39 -1.66 -26.32
CA THR A 349 34.11 -2.89 -26.66
C THR A 349 33.18 -4.02 -27.14
N LYS A 350 31.94 -4.09 -26.60
CA LYS A 350 30.94 -5.10 -26.99
C LYS A 350 30.27 -4.80 -28.34
N GLY A 351 30.44 -3.61 -28.92
CA GLY A 351 29.91 -3.25 -30.24
C GLY A 351 28.38 -3.18 -30.36
N LYS A 352 27.63 -3.31 -29.26
CA LYS A 352 26.16 -3.18 -29.22
C LYS A 352 25.76 -2.25 -28.07
N LEU A 353 24.85 -1.31 -28.32
CA LEU A 353 24.30 -0.46 -27.26
C LEU A 353 23.24 -1.23 -26.44
N PRO A 354 23.09 -0.94 -25.14
CA PRO A 354 22.01 -1.52 -24.34
C PRO A 354 20.65 -1.00 -24.84
N GLN A 355 19.61 -1.83 -24.75
CA GLN A 355 18.24 -1.35 -24.87
C GLN A 355 17.85 -0.51 -23.65
N SER A 356 16.90 0.40 -23.84
CA SER A 356 16.35 1.20 -22.75
C SER A 356 15.82 0.31 -21.62
N PRO A 357 16.13 0.62 -20.35
CA PRO A 357 15.58 -0.10 -19.20
C PRO A 357 14.07 0.13 -19.01
N MET A 358 13.50 1.14 -19.67
CA MET A 358 12.08 1.47 -19.58
C MET A 358 11.25 0.57 -20.50
N ILE A 359 10.01 0.31 -20.08
CA ILE A 359 9.05 -0.47 -20.86
C ILE A 359 8.26 0.45 -21.79
N SER A 360 7.92 -0.06 -22.97
CA SER A 360 7.03 0.65 -23.89
C SER A 360 5.61 0.61 -23.34
N LEU A 361 4.98 1.77 -23.13
CA LEU A 361 3.67 1.87 -22.48
C LEU A 361 2.50 1.68 -23.46
N ASP A 362 1.46 0.98 -23.00
CA ASP A 362 0.18 0.91 -23.68
C ASP A 362 -0.56 2.27 -23.74
N ASP A 363 -1.44 2.42 -24.73
CA ASP A 363 -2.38 3.54 -24.83
C ASP A 363 -3.12 3.79 -23.50
N GLY A 364 -3.07 5.05 -23.06
CA GLY A 364 -3.72 5.50 -21.83
C GLY A 364 -2.91 5.25 -20.55
N LEU A 365 -1.65 4.81 -20.65
CA LEU A 365 -0.69 4.83 -19.55
C LEU A 365 0.31 5.97 -19.71
N VAL A 366 0.83 6.44 -18.59
CA VAL A 366 1.85 7.50 -18.52
C VAL A 366 2.87 7.18 -17.44
N TYR A 367 4.09 7.66 -17.64
CA TYR A 367 5.16 7.62 -16.64
C TYR A 367 5.04 8.82 -15.70
N MET A 368 5.00 8.55 -14.39
CA MET A 368 4.84 9.58 -13.37
C MET A 368 5.92 9.54 -12.30
N TYR A 369 6.58 10.68 -12.07
CA TYR A 369 7.56 10.83 -11.02
C TYR A 369 6.89 11.06 -9.65
N ARG A 370 7.48 10.48 -8.61
CA ARG A 370 6.98 10.59 -7.23
C ARG A 370 8.06 11.07 -6.26
N VAL A 371 7.71 12.05 -5.43
CA VAL A 371 8.55 12.53 -4.33
C VAL A 371 7.87 12.19 -3.00
N GLN A 372 8.56 11.46 -2.14
CA GLN A 372 8.13 11.12 -0.79
C GLN A 372 8.87 12.00 0.22
N VAL A 373 8.12 12.77 1.01
CA VAL A 373 8.68 13.66 2.04
C VAL A 373 8.46 13.01 3.40
N THR A 374 9.57 12.81 4.13
CA THR A 374 9.56 12.38 5.54
C THR A 374 9.84 13.57 6.46
N PRO A 375 9.64 13.43 7.79
CA PRO A 375 9.96 14.49 8.75
C PRO A 375 11.40 15.03 8.62
N THR A 376 12.35 14.20 8.24
CA THR A 376 13.77 14.59 8.11
C THR A 376 14.24 14.63 6.66
N ARG A 377 13.80 13.71 5.80
CA ARG A 377 14.32 13.52 4.44
C ARG A 377 13.32 13.75 3.32
N VAL A 378 13.82 13.67 2.09
CA VAL A 378 13.06 13.50 0.86
C VAL A 378 13.61 12.33 0.05
N TYR A 379 12.73 11.59 -0.62
CA TYR A 379 13.05 10.43 -1.45
C TYR A 379 12.36 10.55 -2.81
N PHE A 380 13.13 10.40 -3.87
CA PHE A 380 12.70 10.50 -5.26
C PHE A 380 12.53 9.08 -5.80
N SER A 381 11.38 8.80 -6.40
CA SER A 381 11.00 7.48 -6.88
C SER A 381 10.31 7.56 -8.24
N GLY A 382 10.49 6.51 -9.04
CA GLY A 382 9.91 6.38 -10.36
C GLY A 382 10.89 6.67 -11.51
N PRO A 383 10.38 6.91 -12.73
CA PRO A 383 8.97 7.12 -13.02
C PRO A 383 8.12 5.82 -12.91
N GLU A 384 6.93 5.94 -12.33
CA GLU A 384 5.97 4.85 -12.14
C GLU A 384 4.98 4.78 -13.31
N VAL A 385 4.53 3.58 -13.66
CA VAL A 385 3.44 3.42 -14.64
C VAL A 385 2.12 3.77 -13.99
N ASN A 386 1.40 4.73 -14.52
CA ASN A 386 0.10 5.14 -14.04
C ASN A 386 -0.95 5.16 -15.15
N VAL A 387 -2.20 4.88 -14.78
CA VAL A 387 -3.34 5.13 -15.67
C VAL A 387 -3.50 6.62 -15.83
N SER A 388 -3.58 7.07 -17.08
CA SER A 388 -3.79 8.47 -17.39
C SER A 388 -5.16 8.96 -16.91
N ASN A 389 -5.27 10.26 -16.69
CA ASN A 389 -6.52 10.95 -16.33
C ASN A 389 -6.77 12.11 -17.30
N ARG A 390 -7.91 12.77 -17.14
CA ARG A 390 -8.35 13.83 -18.06
C ARG A 390 -7.31 14.96 -18.18
N VAL A 391 -6.73 15.38 -17.05
CA VAL A 391 -5.72 16.46 -17.00
C VAL A 391 -4.45 16.03 -17.74
N LEU A 392 -3.90 14.86 -17.37
CA LEU A 392 -2.66 14.36 -17.97
C LEU A 392 -2.79 14.09 -19.47
N ARG A 393 -3.97 13.67 -19.95
CA ARG A 393 -4.24 13.51 -21.38
C ARG A 393 -4.26 14.85 -22.13
N HIS A 394 -4.85 15.88 -21.53
CA HIS A 394 -4.93 17.19 -22.19
C HIS A 394 -3.57 17.88 -22.25
N TYR A 395 -2.77 17.75 -21.19
CA TYR A 395 -1.43 18.32 -21.07
C TYR A 395 -0.32 17.27 -21.31
N SER A 396 -0.53 16.37 -22.29
CA SER A 396 0.40 15.25 -22.54
C SER A 396 1.81 15.68 -22.96
N ASP A 397 1.94 16.86 -23.55
CA ASP A 397 3.24 17.40 -23.96
C ASP A 397 4.07 17.89 -22.76
N TYR A 398 3.45 18.04 -21.60
CA TYR A 398 4.05 18.55 -20.36
C TYR A 398 4.04 17.50 -19.24
N ILE A 399 4.00 16.20 -19.56
CA ILE A 399 3.95 15.13 -18.54
C ILE A 399 5.10 15.21 -17.53
N ASN A 400 6.31 15.55 -17.98
CA ASN A 400 7.48 15.70 -17.11
C ASN A 400 7.43 16.98 -16.24
N ASN A 401 6.38 17.79 -16.37
CA ASN A 401 6.09 18.93 -15.49
C ASN A 401 5.04 18.57 -14.44
N PHE A 402 4.43 17.38 -14.48
CA PHE A 402 3.61 16.87 -13.39
C PHE A 402 4.45 16.02 -12.43
N LEU A 403 4.19 16.18 -11.14
CA LEU A 403 4.86 15.42 -10.08
C LEU A 403 3.83 14.97 -9.04
N ARG A 404 3.97 13.73 -8.56
CA ARG A 404 3.20 13.27 -7.40
C ARG A 404 4.02 13.48 -6.14
N ILE A 405 3.45 14.15 -5.14
CA ILE A 405 4.06 14.26 -3.81
C ILE A 405 3.30 13.39 -2.81
N SER A 406 4.00 12.77 -1.86
CA SER A 406 3.42 12.01 -0.76
C SER A 406 4.13 12.30 0.57
N PHE A 407 3.40 12.37 1.67
CA PHE A 407 3.92 12.60 3.01
C PHE A 407 3.83 11.33 3.86
N VAL A 408 4.99 10.82 4.29
CA VAL A 408 5.14 9.56 5.02
C VAL A 408 6.08 9.75 6.22
N ASP A 409 6.09 8.83 7.18
CA ASP A 409 7.05 8.83 8.29
C ASP A 409 8.37 8.14 7.87
N GLU A 410 9.40 8.10 8.73
CA GLU A 410 10.74 7.55 8.40
C GLU A 410 10.76 6.05 8.12
N ASP A 411 9.70 5.33 8.49
CA ASP A 411 9.47 3.93 8.13
C ASP A 411 8.68 3.78 6.82
N LEU A 412 8.42 4.90 6.12
CA LEU A 412 7.61 5.01 4.91
C LEU A 412 6.12 4.66 5.11
N GLU A 413 5.67 4.52 6.37
CA GLU A 413 4.26 4.39 6.70
C GLU A 413 3.58 5.77 6.75
N LYS A 414 2.26 5.78 6.96
CA LYS A 414 1.54 7.04 7.13
C LYS A 414 2.02 7.78 8.38
N VAL A 415 2.20 9.09 8.25
CA VAL A 415 2.42 9.99 9.39
C VAL A 415 1.24 9.86 10.37
N ARG A 416 1.54 9.68 11.65
CA ARG A 416 0.50 9.49 12.67
C ARG A 416 -0.06 10.84 13.10
N SER A 417 -1.38 10.89 13.29
CA SER A 417 -2.08 12.08 13.81
C SER A 417 -1.43 12.64 15.08
N MET A 418 -1.07 11.78 16.05
CA MET A 418 -0.43 12.19 17.31
C MET A 418 0.95 12.83 17.14
N ASP A 419 1.64 12.57 16.02
CA ASP A 419 2.95 13.14 15.72
C ASP A 419 2.83 14.56 15.13
N LEU A 420 1.66 14.89 14.55
CA LEU A 420 1.34 16.21 14.00
C LEU A 420 0.66 17.13 15.03
N SER A 421 -0.10 16.54 15.95
CA SER A 421 -0.84 17.25 17.00
C SER A 421 -0.97 16.37 18.25
N PRO A 422 -0.06 16.50 19.24
CA PRO A 422 -0.10 15.75 20.49
C PRO A 422 -1.38 16.00 21.29
N ARG A 423 -1.88 14.97 21.97
CA ARG A 423 -3.12 15.04 22.78
C ARG A 423 -3.02 15.96 24.01
N SER A 424 -1.81 16.27 24.46
CA SER A 424 -1.54 17.14 25.61
C SER A 424 -1.80 18.61 25.34
N SER A 425 -1.92 19.03 24.07
CA SER A 425 -2.15 20.42 23.69
C SER A 425 -3.21 20.52 22.60
N THR A 426 -4.37 21.05 22.92
CA THR A 426 -5.44 21.33 21.94
C THR A 426 -5.09 22.43 20.92
N VAL A 427 -3.94 23.10 21.08
CA VAL A 427 -3.58 24.30 20.28
C VAL A 427 -2.25 24.17 19.51
N ARG A 428 -1.34 23.26 19.86
CA ARG A 428 0.03 23.28 19.31
C ARG A 428 0.23 22.30 18.15
N ARG A 429 0.43 22.83 16.94
CA ARG A 429 0.94 22.08 15.77
C ARG A 429 2.44 21.78 15.96
N THR A 430 2.90 20.61 15.53
CA THR A 430 4.33 20.25 15.62
C THR A 430 5.12 20.75 14.41
N LYS A 431 6.46 20.71 14.49
CA LYS A 431 7.34 21.02 13.35
C LYS A 431 7.08 20.10 12.14
N LEU A 432 6.53 18.89 12.35
CA LEU A 432 6.13 18.01 11.26
C LEU A 432 4.94 18.59 10.47
N TYR A 433 3.95 19.13 11.18
CA TYR A 433 2.81 19.81 10.55
C TYR A 433 3.29 21.00 9.72
N GLU A 434 4.16 21.85 10.30
CA GLU A 434 4.74 23.00 9.62
C GLU A 434 5.54 22.59 8.38
N ARG A 435 6.31 21.50 8.47
CA ARG A 435 7.06 20.96 7.33
C ARG A 435 6.13 20.57 6.18
N ILE A 436 5.08 19.79 6.43
CA ILE A 436 4.12 19.37 5.39
C ILE A 436 3.50 20.60 4.73
N ASN A 437 2.98 21.53 5.55
CA ASN A 437 2.32 22.73 5.05
C ASN A 437 3.27 23.63 4.24
N SER A 438 4.51 23.79 4.71
CA SER A 438 5.52 24.59 4.00
C SER A 438 5.89 24.01 2.64
N VAL A 439 5.89 22.68 2.48
CA VAL A 439 6.21 22.03 1.20
C VAL A 439 5.08 22.20 0.20
N LEU A 440 3.82 22.11 0.65
CA LEU A 440 2.66 22.37 -0.20
C LEU A 440 2.67 23.81 -0.72
N ARG A 441 2.84 24.77 0.20
CA ARG A 441 2.82 26.21 -0.08
C ARG A 441 4.03 26.71 -0.87
N ASP A 442 5.24 26.34 -0.44
CA ASP A 442 6.47 26.89 -1.02
C ASP A 442 6.86 26.15 -2.33
N GLY A 443 6.39 24.90 -2.51
CA GLY A 443 6.71 24.02 -3.63
C GLY A 443 8.05 23.28 -3.48
N ILE A 444 8.46 22.56 -4.53
CA ILE A 444 9.74 21.82 -4.60
C ILE A 444 10.50 22.19 -5.88
N VAL A 445 11.78 22.50 -5.76
CA VAL A 445 12.69 22.76 -6.89
C VAL A 445 13.50 21.52 -7.22
N ILE A 446 13.55 21.12 -8.49
CA ILE A 446 14.37 20.01 -8.98
C ILE A 446 15.05 20.49 -10.27
N GLY A 447 16.34 20.80 -10.20
CA GLY A 447 17.05 21.41 -11.32
C GLY A 447 16.43 22.75 -11.73
N ASP A 448 16.00 22.84 -12.97
CA ASP A 448 15.37 24.02 -13.57
C ASP A 448 13.86 24.13 -13.30
N LYS A 449 13.23 23.09 -12.73
CA LYS A 449 11.79 23.03 -12.50
C LYS A 449 11.43 23.36 -11.06
N ARG A 450 10.47 24.27 -10.86
CA ARG A 450 9.80 24.50 -9.58
C ARG A 450 8.37 23.96 -9.63
N PHE A 451 8.11 22.89 -8.91
CA PHE A 451 6.80 22.25 -8.80
C PHE A 451 5.97 22.93 -7.70
N GLU A 452 4.84 23.50 -8.08
CA GLU A 452 3.86 24.14 -7.20
C GLU A 452 2.62 23.27 -7.01
N PHE A 453 1.87 23.49 -5.92
CA PHE A 453 0.68 22.71 -5.61
C PHE A 453 -0.39 22.85 -6.71
N LEU A 454 -0.91 21.70 -7.17
CA LEU A 454 -1.96 21.65 -8.19
C LEU A 454 -3.33 21.30 -7.58
N ALA A 455 -3.48 20.07 -7.09
CA ALA A 455 -4.73 19.54 -6.54
C ALA A 455 -4.54 18.14 -5.91
N PHE A 456 -5.57 17.61 -5.26
CA PHE A 456 -5.64 16.20 -4.86
C PHE A 456 -7.06 15.64 -5.00
N SER A 457 -7.18 14.33 -5.26
CA SER A 457 -8.43 13.59 -5.16
C SER A 457 -8.66 13.04 -3.75
N SER A 458 -9.89 12.62 -3.41
CA SER A 458 -10.18 12.04 -2.09
C SER A 458 -9.40 10.73 -1.81
N SER A 459 -9.05 9.96 -2.84
CA SER A 459 -8.15 8.80 -2.68
C SER A 459 -6.73 9.23 -2.36
N GLN A 460 -6.23 10.26 -3.03
CA GLN A 460 -4.89 10.80 -2.78
C GLN A 460 -4.77 11.46 -1.41
N LEU A 461 -5.80 12.19 -0.97
CA LEU A 461 -5.89 12.76 0.39
C LEU A 461 -5.78 11.67 1.46
N ARG A 462 -6.54 10.57 1.31
CA ARG A 462 -6.42 9.39 2.19
C ARG A 462 -5.07 8.69 2.13
N GLU A 463 -4.27 8.94 1.09
CA GLU A 463 -2.92 8.41 0.93
C GLU A 463 -1.84 9.43 1.34
N ASN A 464 -2.24 10.59 1.88
CA ASN A 464 -1.39 11.73 2.18
C ASN A 464 -0.56 12.15 0.94
N SER A 465 -1.20 12.19 -0.23
CA SER A 465 -0.55 12.53 -1.51
C SER A 465 -1.31 13.60 -2.30
N ALA A 466 -0.58 14.34 -3.14
CA ALA A 466 -1.12 15.40 -3.99
C ALA A 466 -0.40 15.47 -5.35
N TRP A 467 -1.00 16.20 -6.28
CA TRP A 467 -0.38 16.59 -7.55
C TRP A 467 0.30 17.94 -7.43
N MET A 468 1.49 18.05 -8.02
CA MET A 468 2.23 19.28 -8.22
C MET A 468 2.46 19.49 -9.72
N PHE A 469 2.64 20.73 -10.14
CA PHE A 469 2.94 21.08 -11.52
C PHE A 469 4.08 22.11 -11.59
N ALA A 470 5.00 21.96 -12.56
CA ALA A 470 6.04 22.93 -12.82
C ALA A 470 5.64 23.85 -13.99
N PRO A 471 5.48 25.16 -13.79
CA PRO A 471 5.08 26.08 -14.85
C PRO A 471 5.98 26.01 -16.09
N VAL A 472 5.38 26.08 -17.27
CA VAL A 472 6.09 26.00 -18.56
C VAL A 472 5.31 26.71 -19.66
N ASN A 473 5.99 27.44 -20.54
CA ASN A 473 5.40 28.13 -21.69
C ASN A 473 4.18 29.02 -21.35
N GLY A 474 4.19 29.65 -20.17
CA GLY A 474 3.08 30.49 -19.69
C GLY A 474 1.90 29.72 -19.09
N ILE A 475 1.95 28.39 -19.03
CA ILE A 475 0.97 27.54 -18.34
C ILE A 475 1.42 27.34 -16.89
N THR A 476 0.53 27.64 -15.95
CA THR A 476 0.72 27.49 -14.49
C THR A 476 -0.25 26.48 -13.90
N ALA A 477 -0.07 26.10 -12.63
CA ALA A 477 -1.05 25.28 -11.93
C ALA A 477 -2.42 25.98 -11.83
N ALA A 478 -2.44 27.32 -11.76
CA ALA A 478 -3.68 28.11 -11.74
C ALA A 478 -4.45 28.00 -13.06
N ASP A 479 -3.75 28.07 -14.21
CA ASP A 479 -4.38 27.90 -15.53
C ASP A 479 -4.97 26.51 -15.70
N ILE A 480 -4.26 25.48 -15.23
CA ILE A 480 -4.74 24.10 -15.25
C ILE A 480 -6.00 23.96 -14.37
N ARG A 481 -6.03 24.57 -13.17
CA ARG A 481 -7.23 24.57 -12.31
C ARG A 481 -8.42 25.28 -12.96
N ALA A 482 -8.19 26.44 -13.58
CA ALA A 482 -9.22 27.19 -14.30
C ALA A 482 -9.80 26.38 -15.48
N TRP A 483 -8.96 25.61 -16.17
CA TRP A 483 -9.39 24.71 -17.23
C TRP A 483 -10.28 23.54 -16.74
N MET A 484 -10.14 23.10 -15.47
CA MET A 484 -10.89 21.95 -14.97
C MET A 484 -12.40 22.21 -14.85
N GLY A 485 -12.82 23.46 -14.65
CA GLY A 485 -14.22 23.85 -14.48
C GLY A 485 -14.37 25.10 -13.62
N GLU A 486 -15.63 25.49 -13.37
CA GLU A 486 -15.97 26.66 -12.56
C GLU A 486 -16.33 26.23 -11.13
N PHE A 487 -15.57 26.74 -10.15
CA PHE A 487 -15.68 26.33 -8.75
C PHE A 487 -16.05 27.47 -7.78
N ASP A 488 -16.15 28.71 -8.28
CA ASP A 488 -16.34 29.94 -7.48
C ASP A 488 -17.60 29.89 -6.59
N ASN A 489 -18.62 29.14 -7.00
CA ASN A 489 -19.85 28.95 -6.24
C ASN A 489 -19.70 28.01 -5.02
N ILE A 490 -18.53 27.40 -4.80
CA ILE A 490 -18.29 26.41 -3.74
C ILE A 490 -17.53 27.05 -2.56
N ARG A 491 -18.27 27.54 -1.57
CA ARG A 491 -17.72 28.18 -0.36
C ARG A 491 -17.42 27.22 0.79
N ASN A 492 -16.91 26.03 0.49
CA ASN A 492 -16.46 25.06 1.49
C ASN A 492 -15.17 24.41 0.99
N VAL A 493 -14.09 24.52 1.76
CA VAL A 493 -12.74 24.11 1.35
C VAL A 493 -12.68 22.63 0.97
N ALA A 494 -13.23 21.75 1.82
CA ALA A 494 -13.22 20.31 1.59
C ALA A 494 -14.00 19.94 0.32
N LYS A 495 -15.19 20.51 0.14
CA LYS A 495 -16.04 20.30 -1.04
C LYS A 495 -15.35 20.83 -2.30
N TYR A 496 -14.76 22.03 -2.24
CA TYR A 496 -14.02 22.64 -3.35
C TYR A 496 -12.87 21.74 -3.77
N ALA A 497 -12.00 21.35 -2.84
CA ALA A 497 -10.87 20.46 -3.10
C ALA A 497 -11.32 19.10 -3.67
N ALA A 498 -12.41 18.53 -3.14
CA ALA A 498 -12.99 17.29 -3.65
C ALA A 498 -13.56 17.43 -5.08
N ARG A 499 -14.05 18.62 -5.49
CA ARG A 499 -14.51 18.87 -6.86
C ARG A 499 -13.34 19.06 -7.82
N LEU A 500 -12.34 19.85 -7.42
CA LEU A 500 -11.10 20.03 -8.17
C LEU A 500 -10.41 18.69 -8.45
N GLY A 501 -10.33 17.82 -7.44
CA GLY A 501 -9.73 16.49 -7.54
C GLY A 501 -10.40 15.51 -8.49
N GLN A 502 -11.65 15.76 -8.94
CA GLN A 502 -12.36 14.80 -9.79
C GLN A 502 -11.72 14.60 -11.16
N SER A 503 -11.10 15.64 -11.71
CA SER A 503 -10.42 15.61 -13.01
C SER A 503 -9.19 14.69 -13.03
N PHE A 504 -8.65 14.34 -11.85
CA PHE A 504 -7.54 13.40 -11.68
C PHE A 504 -7.97 11.95 -11.50
N SER A 505 -9.26 11.64 -11.61
CA SER A 505 -9.73 10.24 -11.58
C SER A 505 -9.15 9.48 -12.77
N SER A 506 -8.46 8.37 -12.50
CA SER A 506 -8.03 7.41 -13.52
C SER A 506 -9.22 7.00 -14.37
N SER A 507 -9.13 7.21 -15.67
CA SER A 507 -10.29 7.09 -16.56
C SER A 507 -9.86 6.86 -18.01
N ARG A 508 -10.75 6.27 -18.81
CA ARG A 508 -10.58 6.12 -20.25
C ARG A 508 -11.44 7.13 -20.98
N GLU A 509 -10.81 8.03 -21.74
CA GLU A 509 -11.55 8.92 -22.66
C GLU A 509 -12.20 8.07 -23.75
N THR A 510 -13.48 8.34 -24.02
CA THR A 510 -14.25 7.59 -25.01
C THR A 510 -14.63 8.46 -26.21
N LEU A 511 -15.79 9.11 -26.15
CA LEU A 511 -16.40 9.85 -27.25
C LEU A 511 -16.72 11.28 -26.80
N THR A 512 -16.82 12.19 -27.77
CA THR A 512 -17.32 13.54 -27.53
C THR A 512 -18.85 13.54 -27.64
N VAL A 513 -19.53 14.17 -26.69
CA VAL A 513 -20.99 14.31 -26.64
C VAL A 513 -21.29 15.80 -26.57
N ARG A 514 -22.00 16.35 -27.56
CA ARG A 514 -22.31 17.78 -27.59
C ARG A 514 -23.50 18.10 -26.67
N ARG A 515 -23.64 19.38 -26.30
CA ARG A 515 -24.73 19.85 -25.42
C ARG A 515 -26.13 19.62 -26.01
N ASP A 516 -26.29 19.61 -27.33
CA ASP A 516 -27.56 19.29 -28.01
C ASP A 516 -27.89 17.79 -28.01
N GLU A 517 -26.89 16.93 -27.80
CA GLU A 517 -27.01 15.48 -27.78
C GLU A 517 -27.30 14.92 -26.37
N ILE A 518 -27.27 15.79 -25.36
CA ILE A 518 -27.67 15.49 -23.98
C ILE A 518 -29.06 16.06 -23.69
N GLU A 519 -29.70 15.52 -22.67
CA GLU A 519 -30.84 16.13 -22.00
C GLU A 519 -30.64 16.11 -20.49
N VAL A 520 -31.16 17.13 -19.79
CA VAL A 520 -31.20 17.14 -18.33
C VAL A 520 -32.62 16.76 -17.90
N ILE A 521 -32.75 15.64 -17.21
CA ILE A 521 -34.01 15.10 -16.71
C ILE A 521 -34.13 15.35 -15.20
N PRO A 522 -35.35 15.45 -14.64
CA PRO A 522 -35.53 15.65 -13.21
C PRO A 522 -35.03 14.44 -12.40
N ASP A 523 -34.57 14.72 -11.18
CA ASP A 523 -34.36 13.70 -10.17
C ASP A 523 -35.69 13.08 -9.73
N VAL A 524 -35.66 11.78 -9.43
CA VAL A 524 -36.80 11.07 -8.87
C VAL A 524 -36.77 11.27 -7.37
N GLU A 525 -37.69 12.07 -6.86
CA GLU A 525 -37.74 12.47 -5.46
C GLU A 525 -39.07 12.08 -4.83
N ILE A 526 -39.01 11.64 -3.58
CA ILE A 526 -40.21 11.44 -2.75
C ILE A 526 -40.06 12.31 -1.50
N ARG A 527 -41.08 13.13 -1.24
CA ARG A 527 -41.20 13.97 -0.05
C ARG A 527 -42.30 13.41 0.83
N SER A 528 -41.95 12.97 2.03
CA SER A 528 -42.89 12.70 3.12
C SER A 528 -42.92 13.89 4.08
N SER A 529 -43.81 13.85 5.08
CA SER A 529 -43.86 14.84 6.16
C SER A 529 -42.54 14.98 6.92
N ASP A 530 -41.79 13.88 7.02
CA ASP A 530 -40.65 13.75 7.92
C ASP A 530 -39.30 13.62 7.19
N ALA A 531 -39.29 13.39 5.87
CA ALA A 531 -38.05 13.21 5.10
C ALA A 531 -38.18 13.54 3.60
N HIS A 532 -37.07 13.93 2.99
CA HIS A 532 -36.92 14.11 1.55
C HIS A 532 -35.80 13.20 1.03
N TYR A 533 -36.14 12.30 0.13
CA TYR A 533 -35.17 11.37 -0.46
C TYR A 533 -35.14 11.46 -1.99
N VAL A 534 -33.93 11.39 -2.53
CA VAL A 534 -33.65 11.30 -3.96
C VAL A 534 -33.36 9.84 -4.32
N PHE A 535 -34.26 9.18 -5.05
CA PHE A 535 -34.12 7.79 -5.47
C PHE A 535 -33.14 7.62 -6.63
N SER A 536 -32.91 8.68 -7.40
CA SER A 536 -32.03 8.71 -8.57
C SER A 536 -30.67 9.37 -8.31
N ASP A 537 -30.24 9.51 -7.05
CA ASP A 537 -29.02 10.24 -6.72
C ASP A 537 -27.80 9.62 -7.41
N GLY A 538 -27.18 10.37 -8.32
CA GLY A 538 -25.96 9.96 -9.00
C GLY A 538 -26.17 9.06 -10.22
N ILE A 539 -27.40 8.82 -10.69
CA ILE A 539 -27.64 7.99 -11.88
C ILE A 539 -28.41 8.70 -13.00
N GLY A 540 -27.99 8.48 -14.24
CA GLY A 540 -28.62 8.93 -15.48
C GLY A 540 -28.84 7.79 -16.47
N LYS A 541 -29.16 8.14 -17.71
CA LYS A 541 -29.44 7.20 -18.79
C LYS A 541 -28.47 7.37 -19.95
N ILE A 542 -28.17 6.28 -20.64
CA ILE A 542 -27.42 6.26 -21.90
C ILE A 542 -28.24 5.49 -22.95
N SER A 543 -28.36 6.02 -24.17
CA SER A 543 -29.10 5.29 -25.22
C SER A 543 -28.37 4.02 -25.63
N ALA A 544 -29.14 2.99 -26.00
CA ALA A 544 -28.57 1.69 -26.37
C ALA A 544 -27.59 1.77 -27.55
N GLU A 545 -27.85 2.62 -28.55
CA GLU A 545 -26.93 2.81 -29.67
C GLU A 545 -25.60 3.44 -29.22
N PHE A 546 -25.67 4.50 -28.40
CA PHE A 546 -24.49 5.20 -27.94
C PHE A 546 -23.66 4.33 -26.97
N ALA A 547 -24.31 3.57 -26.09
CA ALA A 547 -23.65 2.60 -25.21
C ALA A 547 -22.80 1.58 -25.98
N ARG A 548 -23.29 1.05 -27.12
CA ARG A 548 -22.50 0.13 -27.97
C ARG A 548 -21.25 0.80 -28.54
N ARG A 549 -21.34 2.09 -28.91
CA ARG A 549 -20.19 2.86 -29.42
C ARG A 549 -19.16 3.10 -28.31
N VAL A 550 -19.62 3.44 -27.10
CA VAL A 550 -18.78 3.58 -25.91
C VAL A 550 -18.07 2.26 -25.58
N ALA A 551 -18.80 1.14 -25.55
CA ALA A 551 -18.25 -0.20 -25.31
C ALA A 551 -17.11 -0.53 -26.30
N LYS A 552 -17.33 -0.33 -27.60
CA LYS A 552 -16.30 -0.54 -28.63
C LYS A 552 -15.05 0.32 -28.39
N LYS A 553 -15.22 1.60 -28.05
CA LYS A 553 -14.10 2.49 -27.73
C LYS A 553 -13.37 2.07 -26.45
N CYS A 554 -14.07 1.42 -25.51
CA CYS A 554 -13.51 0.74 -24.34
C CYS A 554 -12.87 -0.62 -24.66
N GLY A 555 -12.81 -1.06 -25.92
CA GLY A 555 -12.27 -2.36 -26.31
C GLY A 555 -13.16 -3.56 -25.93
N LEU A 556 -14.45 -3.30 -25.64
CA LEU A 556 -15.43 -4.31 -25.29
C LEU A 556 -16.22 -4.68 -26.56
N THR A 557 -15.77 -5.71 -27.25
CA THR A 557 -16.41 -6.20 -28.49
C THR A 557 -17.24 -7.47 -28.28
N GLU A 558 -16.93 -8.25 -27.24
CA GLU A 558 -17.58 -9.53 -26.94
C GLU A 558 -18.87 -9.37 -26.12
N PHE A 559 -18.99 -8.28 -25.34
CA PHE A 559 -20.18 -7.98 -24.56
C PHE A 559 -20.41 -6.47 -24.45
N PHE A 560 -21.68 -6.09 -24.27
CA PHE A 560 -22.09 -4.70 -24.08
C PHE A 560 -22.58 -4.48 -22.65
N PRO A 561 -21.86 -3.70 -21.82
CA PRO A 561 -22.29 -3.38 -20.47
C PRO A 561 -23.65 -2.67 -20.43
N SER A 562 -24.43 -2.96 -19.38
CA SER A 562 -25.73 -2.33 -19.11
C SER A 562 -25.61 -1.01 -18.34
N ALA A 563 -24.47 -0.75 -17.69
CA ALA A 563 -24.23 0.50 -16.99
C ALA A 563 -22.75 0.91 -17.04
N TYR A 564 -22.49 2.22 -16.99
CA TYR A 564 -21.15 2.81 -17.02
C TYR A 564 -21.03 3.86 -15.91
N GLN A 565 -19.95 3.80 -15.12
CA GLN A 565 -19.57 4.91 -14.26
C GLN A 565 -18.78 5.93 -15.08
N ILE A 566 -19.22 7.19 -15.06
CA ILE A 566 -18.73 8.22 -15.98
C ILE A 566 -18.26 9.51 -15.27
N ARG A 567 -17.48 10.27 -16.01
CA ARG A 567 -17.28 11.72 -15.83
C ARG A 567 -17.55 12.42 -17.16
N TYR A 568 -18.34 13.49 -17.12
CA TYR A 568 -18.68 14.28 -18.30
C TYR A 568 -18.91 15.73 -17.89
N GLY A 569 -18.08 16.67 -18.35
CA GLY A 569 -18.06 18.02 -17.77
C GLY A 569 -17.88 17.95 -16.25
N GLY A 570 -18.76 18.64 -15.50
CA GLY A 570 -18.89 18.53 -14.04
C GLY A 570 -19.88 17.47 -13.54
N TYR A 571 -20.41 16.61 -14.42
CA TYR A 571 -21.25 15.48 -14.04
C TYR A 571 -20.43 14.28 -13.59
N LYS A 572 -20.80 13.72 -12.43
CA LYS A 572 -20.28 12.48 -11.85
C LYS A 572 -21.44 11.54 -11.55
N GLY A 573 -21.33 10.28 -11.99
CA GLY A 573 -22.31 9.26 -11.63
C GLY A 573 -22.26 8.01 -12.51
N VAL A 574 -23.34 7.23 -12.48
CA VAL A 574 -23.59 6.10 -13.38
C VAL A 574 -24.56 6.52 -14.48
N VAL A 575 -24.41 5.96 -15.67
CA VAL A 575 -25.44 5.97 -16.71
C VAL A 575 -25.82 4.55 -17.08
N ALA A 576 -27.11 4.23 -16.96
CA ALA A 576 -27.68 2.93 -17.29
C ALA A 576 -28.31 2.93 -18.68
N VAL A 577 -28.24 1.81 -19.40
CA VAL A 577 -28.80 1.69 -20.75
C VAL A 577 -30.32 1.83 -20.68
N ASP A 578 -30.87 2.81 -21.39
CA ASP A 578 -32.31 2.93 -21.64
C ASP A 578 -32.57 2.63 -23.13
N PRO A 579 -33.21 1.50 -23.46
CA PRO A 579 -33.54 1.14 -24.83
C PRO A 579 -34.44 2.15 -25.55
N ASN A 580 -35.20 2.96 -24.80
CA ASN A 580 -36.16 3.92 -25.34
C ASN A 580 -35.61 5.35 -25.41
N SER A 581 -34.39 5.60 -24.90
CA SER A 581 -33.81 6.94 -24.94
C SER A 581 -33.29 7.29 -26.34
N SER A 582 -33.69 8.47 -26.84
CA SER A 582 -33.25 9.02 -28.12
C SER A 582 -32.02 9.94 -27.99
N LYS A 583 -31.78 10.49 -26.79
CA LYS A 583 -30.59 11.30 -26.49
C LYS A 583 -29.41 10.41 -26.14
N LYS A 584 -28.19 10.86 -26.44
CA LYS A 584 -26.99 10.07 -26.12
C LYS A 584 -26.84 9.86 -24.62
N LEU A 585 -27.07 10.93 -23.85
CA LEU A 585 -27.06 10.92 -22.39
C LEU A 585 -28.26 11.70 -21.85
N SER A 586 -28.94 11.15 -20.86
CA SER A 586 -29.95 11.84 -20.06
C SER A 586 -29.42 11.97 -18.63
N LEU A 587 -29.04 13.18 -18.21
CA LEU A 587 -28.33 13.44 -16.95
C LEU A 587 -29.24 14.12 -15.93
N ARG A 588 -28.94 13.97 -14.64
CA ARG A 588 -29.74 14.53 -13.54
C ARG A 588 -29.00 15.63 -12.78
N ARG A 589 -29.74 16.45 -12.02
CA ARG A 589 -29.16 17.56 -11.26
C ARG A 589 -28.28 17.06 -10.12
N SER A 590 -28.68 15.98 -9.46
CA SER A 590 -27.88 15.27 -8.45
C SER A 590 -26.49 14.88 -8.95
N MET A 591 -26.34 14.59 -10.25
CA MET A 591 -25.06 14.23 -10.86
C MET A 591 -24.14 15.44 -11.12
N SER A 592 -24.70 16.64 -11.32
CA SER A 592 -23.92 17.87 -11.60
C SER A 592 -23.27 18.40 -10.33
N LYS A 593 -21.94 18.42 -10.31
CA LYS A 593 -21.16 18.80 -9.11
C LYS A 593 -20.51 20.19 -9.21
N PHE A 594 -20.31 20.68 -10.43
CA PHE A 594 -19.78 22.01 -10.78
C PHE A 594 -20.06 22.28 -12.28
N GLU A 595 -19.90 23.52 -12.74
CA GLU A 595 -20.13 23.88 -14.15
C GLU A 595 -18.86 23.69 -14.99
N SER A 596 -19.03 23.29 -16.26
CA SER A 596 -17.91 23.01 -17.15
C SER A 596 -18.34 23.02 -18.63
N GLU A 597 -17.46 23.54 -19.48
CA GLU A 597 -17.61 23.53 -20.94
C GLU A 597 -17.11 22.22 -21.59
N ASN A 598 -16.55 21.29 -20.81
CA ASN A 598 -15.95 20.07 -21.35
C ASN A 598 -17.01 19.06 -21.84
N THR A 599 -16.88 18.63 -23.10
CA THR A 599 -17.81 17.71 -23.79
C THR A 599 -17.26 16.28 -23.97
N LYS A 600 -16.15 15.93 -23.32
CA LYS A 600 -15.55 14.59 -23.40
C LYS A 600 -16.18 13.66 -22.37
N LEU A 601 -16.58 12.47 -22.82
CA LEU A 601 -17.07 11.39 -21.95
C LEU A 601 -15.90 10.49 -21.51
N ASP A 602 -15.64 10.46 -20.22
CA ASP A 602 -14.69 9.56 -19.60
C ASP A 602 -15.41 8.42 -18.88
N VAL A 603 -14.99 7.18 -19.14
CA VAL A 603 -15.51 5.98 -18.47
C VAL A 603 -14.49 5.50 -17.44
N LEU A 604 -14.96 5.29 -16.21
CA LEU A 604 -14.16 4.84 -15.07
C LEU A 604 -14.35 3.35 -14.83
N ALA A 605 -15.59 2.88 -14.94
CA ALA A 605 -15.97 1.48 -14.73
C ALA A 605 -17.24 1.16 -15.52
N TRP A 606 -17.61 -0.12 -15.58
CA TRP A 606 -18.81 -0.60 -16.24
C TRP A 606 -19.33 -1.88 -15.58
N SER A 607 -20.61 -2.21 -15.80
CA SER A 607 -21.20 -3.46 -15.31
C SER A 607 -20.55 -4.67 -15.99
N LYS A 608 -20.18 -5.66 -15.17
CA LYS A 608 -19.49 -6.89 -15.58
C LYS A 608 -19.56 -7.90 -14.44
N TYR A 609 -19.30 -9.17 -14.72
CA TYR A 609 -19.05 -10.17 -13.68
C TYR A 609 -18.01 -9.67 -12.66
N GLN A 610 -18.40 -9.59 -11.39
CA GLN A 610 -17.48 -9.40 -10.27
C GLN A 610 -17.74 -10.46 -9.19
N PRO A 611 -16.69 -11.22 -8.80
CA PRO A 611 -16.83 -12.26 -7.79
C PRO A 611 -17.22 -11.67 -6.43
N CYS A 612 -18.10 -12.37 -5.73
CA CYS A 612 -18.60 -11.96 -4.43
C CYS A 612 -17.77 -12.55 -3.30
N TYR A 613 -17.43 -11.73 -2.32
CA TYR A 613 -16.72 -12.18 -1.13
C TYR A 613 -17.38 -11.61 0.12
N MET A 614 -17.52 -12.45 1.14
CA MET A 614 -17.71 -11.97 2.51
C MET A 614 -16.40 -11.41 3.04
N ASN A 615 -16.49 -10.53 4.03
CA ASN A 615 -15.35 -9.99 4.76
C ASN A 615 -15.72 -9.94 6.26
N ARG A 616 -14.77 -9.55 7.11
CA ARG A 616 -14.98 -9.45 8.56
C ARG A 616 -16.23 -8.64 8.94
N GLN A 617 -16.46 -7.50 8.30
CA GLN A 617 -17.61 -6.64 8.60
C GLN A 617 -18.93 -7.33 8.26
N LEU A 618 -19.08 -7.86 7.04
CA LEU A 618 -20.28 -8.60 6.64
C LEU A 618 -20.54 -9.82 7.51
N ILE A 619 -19.50 -10.59 7.85
CA ILE A 619 -19.63 -11.77 8.71
C ILE A 619 -20.10 -11.36 10.12
N THR A 620 -19.52 -10.29 10.68
CA THR A 620 -19.97 -9.73 11.95
C THR A 620 -21.46 -9.36 11.91
N LEU A 621 -21.92 -8.67 10.87
CA LEU A 621 -23.33 -8.25 10.76
C LEU A 621 -24.27 -9.44 10.54
N LEU A 622 -23.94 -10.36 9.63
CA LEU A 622 -24.76 -11.55 9.38
C LEU A 622 -24.85 -12.46 10.62
N SER A 623 -23.73 -12.65 11.34
CA SER A 623 -23.71 -13.38 12.62
C SER A 623 -24.47 -12.65 13.73
N THR A 624 -24.54 -11.31 13.68
CA THR A 624 -25.36 -10.51 14.60
C THR A 624 -26.85 -10.65 14.28
N LEU A 625 -27.20 -10.77 13.00
CA LEU A 625 -28.59 -10.93 12.50
C LEU A 625 -29.07 -12.40 12.49
N GLY A 626 -28.32 -13.32 13.08
CA GLY A 626 -28.76 -14.69 13.34
C GLY A 626 -28.33 -15.76 12.34
N VAL A 627 -27.37 -15.49 11.45
CA VAL A 627 -26.71 -16.55 10.67
C VAL A 627 -25.77 -17.35 11.59
N GLU A 628 -25.92 -18.67 11.60
CA GLU A 628 -25.14 -19.57 12.45
C GLU A 628 -23.65 -19.64 12.05
N ASP A 629 -22.76 -19.77 13.04
CA ASP A 629 -21.31 -19.88 12.85
C ASP A 629 -20.92 -21.04 11.90
N ASN A 630 -21.62 -22.17 12.00
CA ASN A 630 -21.38 -23.38 11.20
C ASN A 630 -21.51 -23.13 9.68
N VAL A 631 -22.34 -22.17 9.26
CA VAL A 631 -22.52 -21.79 7.86
C VAL A 631 -21.23 -21.17 7.37
N PHE A 632 -20.68 -20.20 8.09
CA PHE A 632 -19.44 -19.54 7.69
C PHE A 632 -18.24 -20.50 7.69
N GLU A 633 -18.15 -21.37 8.71
CA GLU A 633 -17.13 -22.41 8.79
C GLU A 633 -17.21 -23.37 7.60
N LYS A 634 -18.43 -23.82 7.24
CA LYS A 634 -18.67 -24.65 6.06
C LYS A 634 -18.23 -23.95 4.77
N LYS A 635 -18.65 -22.70 4.55
CA LYS A 635 -18.27 -21.94 3.33
C LYS A 635 -16.76 -21.75 3.24
N GLN A 636 -16.07 -21.43 4.34
CA GLN A 636 -14.62 -21.32 4.32
C GLN A 636 -13.95 -22.65 4.02
N ARG A 637 -14.41 -23.75 4.64
CA ARG A 637 -13.84 -25.09 4.42
C ARG A 637 -14.00 -25.55 2.97
N GLU A 638 -15.13 -25.27 2.34
CA GLU A 638 -15.37 -25.51 0.91
C GLU A 638 -14.33 -24.77 0.05
N VAL A 639 -14.08 -23.48 0.35
CA VAL A 639 -13.06 -22.69 -0.36
C VAL A 639 -11.65 -23.26 -0.13
N VAL A 640 -11.28 -23.59 1.11
CA VAL A 640 -9.95 -24.15 1.42
C VAL A 640 -9.72 -25.48 0.69
N ASN A 641 -10.70 -26.39 0.73
CA ASN A 641 -10.61 -27.68 0.05
C ASN A 641 -10.48 -27.50 -1.47
N GLN A 642 -11.24 -26.58 -2.06
CA GLN A 642 -11.11 -26.24 -3.48
C GLN A 642 -9.70 -25.71 -3.80
N LEU A 643 -9.17 -24.81 -2.97
CA LEU A 643 -7.82 -24.25 -3.16
C LEU A 643 -6.73 -25.32 -3.10
N ASP A 644 -6.90 -26.37 -2.28
CA ASP A 644 -5.97 -27.49 -2.20
C ASP A 644 -6.04 -28.39 -3.44
N ALA A 645 -7.24 -28.64 -3.96
CA ALA A 645 -7.46 -29.50 -5.13
C ALA A 645 -6.86 -28.90 -6.43
N ILE A 646 -6.79 -27.56 -6.54
CA ILE A 646 -6.19 -26.85 -7.69
C ILE A 646 -4.76 -27.31 -8.00
N LEU A 647 -4.01 -27.76 -6.99
CA LEU A 647 -2.61 -28.13 -7.17
C LEU A 647 -2.41 -29.53 -7.77
N THR A 648 -3.45 -30.36 -7.85
CA THR A 648 -3.32 -31.77 -8.26
C THR A 648 -4.35 -32.19 -9.31
N ASP A 649 -5.55 -31.64 -9.30
CA ASP A 649 -6.62 -32.00 -10.24
C ASP A 649 -6.71 -30.96 -11.38
N PRO A 650 -6.44 -31.36 -12.64
CA PRO A 650 -6.55 -30.46 -13.79
C PRO A 650 -7.94 -29.83 -13.96
N THR A 651 -9.01 -30.55 -13.64
CA THR A 651 -10.40 -30.09 -13.76
C THR A 651 -10.68 -29.00 -12.73
N GLU A 652 -10.34 -29.25 -11.47
CA GLU A 652 -10.49 -28.26 -10.40
C GLU A 652 -9.63 -27.02 -10.64
N ALA A 653 -8.41 -27.20 -11.14
CA ALA A 653 -7.54 -26.09 -11.54
C ALA A 653 -8.18 -25.26 -12.66
N PHE A 654 -8.76 -25.91 -13.68
CA PHE A 654 -9.43 -25.22 -14.79
C PHE A 654 -10.65 -24.43 -14.34
N GLU A 655 -11.51 -25.02 -13.50
CA GLU A 655 -12.69 -24.37 -12.94
C GLU A 655 -12.32 -23.21 -12.04
N ALA A 656 -11.35 -23.39 -11.13
CA ALA A 656 -10.90 -22.33 -10.25
C ALA A 656 -10.24 -21.16 -11.00
N LEU A 657 -9.53 -21.42 -12.11
CA LEU A 657 -9.06 -20.39 -13.03
C LEU A 657 -10.24 -19.59 -13.63
N GLY A 658 -11.39 -20.22 -13.84
CA GLY A 658 -12.63 -19.54 -14.24
C GLY A 658 -13.22 -18.60 -13.20
N LEU A 659 -12.90 -18.81 -11.91
CA LEU A 659 -13.29 -17.94 -10.80
C LEU A 659 -12.31 -16.77 -10.57
N MET A 660 -11.16 -16.78 -11.25
CA MET A 660 -10.21 -15.65 -11.22
C MET A 660 -10.73 -14.48 -12.07
N ALA A 661 -10.17 -13.29 -11.83
CA ALA A 661 -10.45 -12.16 -12.71
C ALA A 661 -10.02 -12.50 -14.14
N PRO A 662 -10.88 -12.28 -15.15
CA PRO A 662 -10.55 -12.60 -16.54
C PRO A 662 -9.32 -11.79 -16.97
N GLY A 663 -8.35 -12.47 -17.57
CA GLY A 663 -7.08 -11.88 -17.97
C GLY A 663 -6.25 -12.84 -18.82
N GLU A 664 -5.18 -12.33 -19.40
CA GLU A 664 -4.30 -13.08 -20.29
C GLU A 664 -3.65 -14.28 -19.58
N ASN A 665 -3.13 -14.10 -18.36
CA ASN A 665 -2.55 -15.19 -17.58
C ASN A 665 -3.57 -16.30 -17.32
N THR A 666 -4.82 -15.96 -16.97
CA THR A 666 -5.88 -16.96 -16.83
C THR A 666 -6.13 -17.73 -18.12
N LYS A 667 -6.06 -17.08 -19.28
CA LYS A 667 -6.20 -17.75 -20.59
C LYS A 667 -5.04 -18.72 -20.85
N ILE A 668 -3.79 -18.31 -20.58
CA ILE A 668 -2.60 -19.15 -20.76
C ILE A 668 -2.68 -20.40 -19.90
N LEU A 669 -2.96 -20.23 -18.59
CA LEU A 669 -3.02 -21.36 -17.65
C LEU A 669 -4.13 -22.34 -18.02
N LYS A 670 -5.28 -21.85 -18.51
CA LYS A 670 -6.36 -22.69 -19.02
C LYS A 670 -5.95 -23.46 -20.28
N GLU A 671 -5.31 -22.81 -21.25
CA GLU A 671 -4.81 -23.50 -22.45
C GLU A 671 -3.75 -24.55 -22.12
N LEU A 672 -2.87 -24.31 -21.13
CA LEU A 672 -1.90 -25.31 -20.69
C LEU A 672 -2.58 -26.57 -20.15
N ILE A 673 -3.60 -26.41 -19.32
CA ILE A 673 -4.39 -27.54 -18.83
C ILE A 673 -5.09 -28.27 -19.99
N LEU A 674 -5.69 -27.52 -20.93
CA LEU A 674 -6.34 -28.09 -22.12
C LEU A 674 -5.35 -28.80 -23.07
N CYS A 675 -4.08 -28.43 -23.05
CA CYS A 675 -2.99 -29.12 -23.75
C CYS A 675 -2.56 -30.43 -23.08
N GLY A 676 -3.15 -30.80 -21.94
CA GLY A 676 -2.87 -32.04 -21.21
C GLY A 676 -1.77 -31.92 -20.17
N TYR A 677 -1.30 -30.72 -19.84
CA TYR A 677 -0.40 -30.55 -18.70
C TYR A 677 -1.14 -30.77 -17.39
N LYS A 678 -0.51 -31.54 -16.49
CA LYS A 678 -0.96 -31.62 -15.08
C LYS A 678 -0.54 -30.35 -14.34
N PRO A 679 -1.32 -29.90 -13.33
CA PRO A 679 -1.01 -28.71 -12.53
C PRO A 679 0.43 -28.65 -11.99
N ASP A 680 1.03 -29.79 -11.64
CA ASP A 680 2.35 -29.90 -11.02
C ASP A 680 3.48 -30.25 -12.01
N ALA A 681 3.15 -30.57 -13.26
CA ALA A 681 4.11 -31.07 -14.25
C ALA A 681 4.85 -29.95 -15.00
N GLU A 682 4.15 -28.87 -15.36
CA GLU A 682 4.75 -27.73 -16.06
C GLU A 682 5.15 -26.65 -15.03
N PRO A 683 6.45 -26.27 -14.96
CA PRO A 683 6.95 -25.34 -13.94
C PRO A 683 6.22 -24.00 -13.85
N PHE A 684 5.89 -23.36 -14.97
CA PHE A 684 5.21 -22.07 -14.98
C PHE A 684 3.77 -22.19 -14.46
N LEU A 685 3.02 -23.19 -14.91
CA LEU A 685 1.67 -23.53 -14.42
C LEU A 685 1.69 -23.81 -12.92
N SER A 686 2.58 -24.68 -12.46
CA SER A 686 2.72 -25.07 -11.06
C SER A 686 3.04 -23.86 -10.17
N MET A 687 3.99 -23.03 -10.58
CA MET A 687 4.36 -21.80 -9.90
C MET A 687 3.17 -20.84 -9.76
N MET A 688 2.42 -20.62 -10.85
CA MET A 688 1.28 -19.69 -10.85
C MET A 688 0.11 -20.19 -9.98
N LEU A 689 -0.19 -21.50 -10.01
CA LEU A 689 -1.25 -22.10 -9.18
C LEU A 689 -0.88 -22.11 -7.69
N GLN A 690 0.38 -22.40 -7.35
CA GLN A 690 0.89 -22.30 -5.97
C GLN A 690 0.74 -20.88 -5.42
N ASN A 691 1.12 -19.88 -6.20
CA ASN A 691 0.99 -18.48 -5.79
C ASN A 691 -0.49 -18.05 -5.65
N PHE A 692 -1.36 -18.47 -6.58
CA PHE A 692 -2.79 -18.22 -6.46
C PHE A 692 -3.36 -18.78 -5.15
N ARG A 693 -3.07 -20.05 -4.84
CA ARG A 693 -3.47 -20.68 -3.57
C ARG A 693 -2.93 -19.91 -2.37
N ALA A 694 -1.63 -19.62 -2.35
CA ALA A 694 -1.00 -18.89 -1.25
C ALA A 694 -1.62 -17.51 -1.02
N SER A 695 -1.86 -16.74 -2.08
CA SER A 695 -2.50 -15.43 -1.99
C SER A 695 -3.93 -15.51 -1.47
N LYS A 696 -4.69 -16.56 -1.84
CA LYS A 696 -6.08 -16.72 -1.35
C LYS A 696 -6.13 -17.15 0.11
N LEU A 697 -5.25 -18.06 0.53
CA LEU A 697 -5.12 -18.42 1.95
C LEU A 697 -4.68 -17.22 2.81
N LEU A 698 -3.78 -16.37 2.31
CA LEU A 698 -3.40 -15.14 3.01
C LEU A 698 -4.58 -14.16 3.14
N GLU A 699 -5.41 -14.01 2.10
CA GLU A 699 -6.62 -13.18 2.14
C GLU A 699 -7.67 -13.74 3.13
N LEU A 700 -7.80 -15.06 3.24
CA LEU A 700 -8.64 -15.71 4.26
C LEU A 700 -8.12 -15.42 5.67
N ARG A 701 -6.83 -15.59 5.94
CA ARG A 701 -6.24 -15.31 7.26
C ARG A 701 -6.37 -13.83 7.65
N THR A 702 -5.94 -12.93 6.77
CA THR A 702 -5.77 -11.50 7.11
C THR A 702 -7.04 -10.67 6.98
N LYS A 703 -8.00 -11.10 6.15
CA LYS A 703 -9.22 -10.34 5.85
C LYS A 703 -10.51 -11.14 5.95
N THR A 704 -10.42 -12.45 6.20
CA THR A 704 -11.57 -13.37 6.21
C THR A 704 -12.36 -13.24 4.91
N ARG A 705 -11.63 -13.16 3.79
CA ARG A 705 -12.20 -12.92 2.46
C ARG A 705 -12.73 -14.20 1.83
N VAL A 706 -13.90 -14.65 2.28
CA VAL A 706 -14.51 -15.93 1.85
C VAL A 706 -15.30 -15.74 0.55
N PHE A 707 -14.99 -16.52 -0.48
CA PHE A 707 -15.71 -16.48 -1.76
C PHE A 707 -17.11 -17.09 -1.64
N ILE A 708 -18.11 -16.44 -2.24
CA ILE A 708 -19.50 -16.91 -2.27
C ILE A 708 -19.95 -17.15 -3.72
N PRO A 709 -20.12 -18.41 -4.16
CA PRO A 709 -20.54 -18.74 -5.52
C PRO A 709 -21.94 -18.21 -5.89
N ARG A 710 -22.88 -18.28 -4.93
CA ARG A 710 -24.28 -17.79 -5.05
C ARG A 710 -24.41 -16.31 -4.65
N GLY A 711 -23.53 -15.49 -5.18
CA GLY A 711 -23.57 -14.05 -4.99
C GLY A 711 -22.71 -13.31 -6.02
N ARG A 712 -22.95 -12.03 -6.19
CA ARG A 712 -22.14 -11.13 -7.03
C ARG A 712 -21.92 -9.80 -6.35
N SER A 713 -20.80 -9.17 -6.67
CA SER A 713 -20.64 -7.73 -6.44
C SER A 713 -21.19 -7.00 -7.66
N MET A 714 -22.20 -6.14 -7.47
CA MET A 714 -22.96 -5.57 -8.59
C MET A 714 -23.05 -4.04 -8.49
N MET A 715 -22.92 -3.36 -9.63
CA MET A 715 -23.18 -1.92 -9.70
C MET A 715 -24.67 -1.63 -9.44
N GLY A 716 -24.96 -0.62 -8.62
CA GLY A 716 -26.34 -0.18 -8.39
C GLY A 716 -26.92 0.53 -9.61
N CYS A 717 -28.19 0.25 -9.91
CA CYS A 717 -28.96 0.88 -10.97
C CYS A 717 -30.38 1.19 -10.50
N LEU A 718 -31.06 2.09 -11.22
CA LEU A 718 -32.44 2.50 -10.96
C LEU A 718 -33.39 1.87 -11.97
N ASP A 719 -34.56 1.44 -11.51
CA ASP A 719 -35.66 1.04 -12.38
C ASP A 719 -36.36 2.27 -12.99
N GLU A 720 -35.91 2.68 -14.17
CA GLU A 720 -36.53 3.75 -14.97
C GLU A 720 -37.94 3.40 -15.48
N THR A 721 -38.34 2.13 -15.45
CA THR A 721 -39.67 1.68 -15.92
C THR A 721 -40.77 1.81 -14.87
N ARG A 722 -40.39 2.05 -13.61
CA ARG A 722 -41.30 2.18 -12.46
C ARG A 722 -42.15 0.91 -12.23
N THR A 723 -41.62 -0.26 -12.57
CA THR A 723 -42.29 -1.55 -12.43
C THR A 723 -42.05 -2.18 -11.07
N LEU A 724 -40.87 -1.98 -10.46
CA LEU A 724 -40.53 -2.54 -9.16
C LEU A 724 -41.28 -1.84 -8.02
N GLU A 725 -41.77 -2.63 -7.07
CA GLU A 725 -42.30 -2.15 -5.79
C GLU A 725 -41.18 -2.03 -4.74
N TYR A 726 -41.45 -1.29 -3.67
CA TYR A 726 -40.54 -1.21 -2.53
C TYR A 726 -40.34 -2.60 -1.91
N GLY A 727 -39.09 -2.93 -1.58
CA GLY A 727 -38.66 -4.25 -1.14
C GLY A 727 -38.27 -5.21 -2.27
N GLN A 728 -38.45 -4.82 -3.55
CA GLN A 728 -38.10 -5.65 -4.70
C GLN A 728 -36.84 -5.17 -5.42
N VAL A 729 -36.12 -6.11 -6.03
CA VAL A 729 -34.95 -5.83 -6.90
C VAL A 729 -34.96 -6.74 -8.14
N VAL A 730 -34.30 -6.31 -9.21
CA VAL A 730 -33.92 -7.21 -10.33
C VAL A 730 -32.43 -7.53 -10.22
N VAL A 731 -32.13 -8.83 -10.30
CA VAL A 731 -30.77 -9.36 -10.29
C VAL A 731 -30.63 -10.34 -11.44
N GLN A 732 -29.86 -9.93 -12.46
CA GLN A 732 -29.52 -10.75 -13.61
C GLN A 732 -28.00 -10.76 -13.80
N TYR A 733 -27.41 -11.93 -14.02
CA TYR A 733 -25.96 -12.08 -14.07
C TYR A 733 -25.48 -12.96 -15.23
N THR A 734 -24.24 -12.74 -15.64
CA THR A 734 -23.51 -13.59 -16.58
C THR A 734 -22.63 -14.62 -15.86
N ASP A 735 -22.44 -15.76 -16.51
CA ASP A 735 -21.50 -16.79 -16.07
C ASP A 735 -20.24 -16.75 -16.96
N PRO A 736 -19.06 -16.39 -16.42
CA PRO A 736 -17.83 -16.30 -17.21
C PRO A 736 -17.37 -17.65 -17.77
N THR A 737 -17.83 -18.77 -17.20
CA THR A 737 -17.53 -20.12 -17.70
C THR A 737 -18.40 -20.51 -18.90
N ARG A 738 -19.54 -19.84 -19.08
CA ARG A 738 -20.52 -20.11 -20.13
C ARG A 738 -20.91 -18.81 -20.86
N PRO A 739 -20.03 -18.31 -21.74
CA PRO A 739 -20.23 -17.05 -22.45
C PRO A 739 -21.61 -16.99 -23.15
N GLY A 740 -22.27 -15.84 -23.04
CA GLY A 740 -23.61 -15.62 -23.62
C GLY A 740 -24.79 -16.08 -22.76
N SER A 741 -24.55 -16.89 -21.72
CA SER A 741 -25.61 -17.32 -20.79
C SER A 741 -25.97 -16.20 -19.80
N LYS A 742 -27.27 -15.94 -19.65
CA LYS A 742 -27.83 -14.98 -18.69
C LYS A 742 -28.73 -15.73 -17.72
N TYR A 743 -28.57 -15.46 -16.43
CA TYR A 743 -29.35 -16.10 -15.37
C TYR A 743 -30.10 -15.03 -14.57
N ILE A 744 -31.36 -15.32 -14.27
CA ILE A 744 -32.24 -14.45 -13.47
C ILE A 744 -32.33 -15.06 -12.07
N VAL A 745 -32.13 -14.23 -11.05
CA VAL A 745 -32.32 -14.62 -9.66
C VAL A 745 -33.74 -14.26 -9.24
N THR A 746 -34.42 -15.20 -8.59
CA THR A 746 -35.74 -15.00 -7.97
C THR A 746 -35.73 -15.55 -6.55
N GLY A 747 -36.43 -14.89 -5.63
CA GLY A 747 -36.43 -15.26 -4.21
C GLY A 747 -35.78 -14.19 -3.34
N LEU A 748 -35.58 -14.51 -2.06
CA LEU A 748 -34.95 -13.59 -1.12
C LEU A 748 -33.46 -13.43 -1.44
N VAL A 749 -32.97 -12.20 -1.34
CA VAL A 749 -31.57 -11.85 -1.53
C VAL A 749 -31.10 -10.90 -0.42
N VAL A 750 -29.85 -11.07 -0.01
CA VAL A 750 -29.15 -10.16 0.91
C VAL A 750 -28.43 -9.11 0.09
N VAL A 751 -28.69 -7.85 0.36
CA VAL A 751 -28.04 -6.68 -0.26
C VAL A 751 -27.37 -5.84 0.82
N ALA A 752 -26.09 -5.51 0.61
CA ALA A 752 -25.33 -4.64 1.50
C ALA A 752 -24.26 -3.86 0.71
N LYS A 753 -23.80 -2.74 1.25
CA LYS A 753 -22.70 -1.96 0.66
C LYS A 753 -21.50 -1.94 1.60
N ASN A 754 -20.35 -2.40 1.12
CA ASN A 754 -19.11 -2.38 1.89
C ASN A 754 -18.40 -1.01 1.78
N PRO A 755 -17.80 -0.51 2.86
CA PRO A 755 -17.90 -0.98 4.25
C PRO A 755 -19.29 -0.72 4.88
N CYS A 756 -19.77 -1.67 5.69
CA CYS A 756 -21.02 -1.60 6.45
C CYS A 756 -20.76 -1.96 7.92
N LEU A 757 -21.33 -1.20 8.84
CA LEU A 757 -21.07 -1.35 10.28
C LEU A 757 -22.36 -1.46 11.09
N HIS A 758 -23.46 -0.86 10.64
CA HIS A 758 -24.72 -0.93 11.36
C HIS A 758 -25.48 -2.22 10.95
N PRO A 759 -26.10 -2.97 11.88
CA PRO A 759 -26.88 -4.16 11.53
C PRO A 759 -27.95 -3.90 10.46
N GLY A 760 -28.59 -2.74 10.48
CA GLY A 760 -29.57 -2.31 9.48
C GLY A 760 -29.02 -2.03 8.06
N ASP A 761 -27.69 -2.01 7.87
CA ASP A 761 -27.06 -1.85 6.55
C ASP A 761 -27.22 -3.08 5.66
N VAL A 762 -27.52 -4.23 6.27
CA VAL A 762 -27.79 -5.50 5.59
C VAL A 762 -29.29 -5.60 5.35
N ARG A 763 -29.70 -5.55 4.09
CA ARG A 763 -31.10 -5.58 3.69
C ARG A 763 -31.45 -6.95 3.11
N VAL A 764 -32.61 -7.48 3.49
CA VAL A 764 -33.20 -8.66 2.85
C VAL A 764 -34.29 -8.18 1.92
N LEU A 765 -34.09 -8.36 0.62
CA LEU A 765 -34.98 -7.89 -0.45
C LEU A 765 -35.49 -9.07 -1.28
N GLN A 766 -36.55 -8.85 -2.04
CA GLN A 766 -37.14 -9.85 -2.92
C GLN A 766 -36.66 -9.66 -4.36
N ALA A 767 -35.85 -10.57 -4.87
CA ALA A 767 -35.50 -10.61 -6.28
C ALA A 767 -36.69 -11.11 -7.10
N VAL A 768 -37.06 -10.37 -8.15
CA VAL A 768 -38.21 -10.65 -9.02
C VAL A 768 -37.78 -10.63 -10.50
N ASN A 769 -38.51 -11.37 -11.33
CA ASN A 769 -38.32 -11.34 -12.77
C ASN A 769 -39.22 -10.27 -13.41
N VAL A 770 -38.62 -9.28 -14.06
CA VAL A 770 -39.33 -8.20 -14.76
C VAL A 770 -38.90 -8.16 -16.23
N PRO A 771 -39.76 -8.57 -17.18
CA PRO A 771 -39.41 -8.62 -18.60
C PRO A 771 -38.91 -7.28 -19.18
N ALA A 772 -39.48 -6.16 -18.71
CA ALA A 772 -39.09 -4.81 -19.14
C ALA A 772 -37.62 -4.46 -18.80
N LEU A 773 -37.04 -5.12 -17.80
CA LEU A 773 -35.66 -4.90 -17.31
C LEU A 773 -34.68 -6.00 -17.76
N SER A 774 -35.07 -6.89 -18.67
CA SER A 774 -34.23 -8.01 -19.16
C SER A 774 -32.91 -7.61 -19.83
N HIS A 775 -32.78 -6.33 -20.22
CA HIS A 775 -31.58 -5.73 -20.78
C HIS A 775 -30.54 -5.34 -19.71
N MET A 776 -30.92 -5.29 -18.45
CA MET A 776 -30.06 -4.94 -17.32
C MET A 776 -29.34 -6.18 -16.80
N VAL A 777 -28.02 -6.26 -16.99
CA VAL A 777 -27.19 -7.43 -16.68
C VAL A 777 -25.93 -7.01 -15.91
N ASP A 778 -25.55 -7.84 -14.94
CA ASP A 778 -24.40 -7.65 -14.05
C ASP A 778 -24.48 -6.35 -13.23
N CYS A 779 -25.71 -5.93 -12.93
CA CYS A 779 -26.07 -4.82 -12.05
C CYS A 779 -27.29 -5.22 -11.21
N VAL A 780 -27.44 -4.59 -10.05
CA VAL A 780 -28.64 -4.71 -9.21
C VAL A 780 -29.53 -3.51 -9.46
N VAL A 781 -30.78 -3.75 -9.84
CA VAL A 781 -31.74 -2.68 -10.15
C VAL A 781 -32.68 -2.47 -8.96
N PHE A 782 -32.68 -1.25 -8.44
CA PHE A 782 -33.48 -0.82 -7.30
C PHE A 782 -34.77 -0.11 -7.73
N PRO A 783 -35.83 -0.18 -6.90
CA PRO A 783 -37.09 0.48 -7.20
C PRO A 783 -36.96 1.98 -7.01
N GLN A 784 -37.74 2.73 -7.78
CA GLN A 784 -37.92 4.17 -7.60
C GLN A 784 -39.17 4.51 -6.76
N LYS A 785 -39.76 3.51 -6.08
CA LYS A 785 -40.94 3.61 -5.21
C LYS A 785 -40.56 3.27 -3.77
N GLY A 786 -41.28 3.85 -2.82
CA GLY A 786 -41.19 3.51 -1.41
C GLY A 786 -40.94 4.72 -0.51
N PRO A 787 -40.84 4.51 0.81
CA PRO A 787 -40.57 5.57 1.77
C PRO A 787 -39.12 6.04 1.77
N ARG A 788 -38.17 5.17 1.41
CA ARG A 788 -36.73 5.42 1.44
C ARG A 788 -36.02 4.62 0.32
N PRO A 789 -34.97 5.15 -0.33
CA PRO A 789 -34.23 4.40 -1.34
C PRO A 789 -33.41 3.27 -0.70
N HIS A 790 -33.51 2.03 -1.20
CA HIS A 790 -32.68 0.92 -0.73
C HIS A 790 -31.16 1.18 -0.80
N PRO A 791 -30.62 1.88 -1.81
CA PRO A 791 -29.23 2.35 -1.77
C PRO A 791 -28.89 3.09 -0.46
N ASN A 792 -29.72 4.06 -0.06
CA ASN A 792 -29.50 4.84 1.14
C ASN A 792 -29.63 4.01 2.43
N GLU A 793 -30.46 2.97 2.42
CA GLU A 793 -30.57 2.00 3.53
C GLU A 793 -29.32 1.15 3.70
N CYS A 794 -28.53 0.98 2.64
CA CYS A 794 -27.27 0.25 2.66
C CYS A 794 -26.08 1.19 2.89
N SER A 795 -25.78 1.54 4.14
CA SER A 795 -24.59 2.36 4.48
C SER A 795 -24.60 3.76 3.83
N GLY A 796 -25.77 4.39 3.74
CA GLY A 796 -25.94 5.74 3.18
C GLY A 796 -25.55 5.86 1.71
N SER A 797 -25.60 4.76 0.96
CA SER A 797 -25.09 4.66 -0.41
C SER A 797 -25.98 5.39 -1.43
N ASP A 798 -25.38 5.74 -2.56
CA ASP A 798 -26.02 6.36 -3.72
C ASP A 798 -25.80 5.51 -5.00
N LEU A 799 -26.22 6.01 -6.16
CA LEU A 799 -26.06 5.33 -7.44
C LEU A 799 -24.94 5.96 -8.31
N ASP A 800 -23.93 6.58 -7.70
CA ASP A 800 -22.84 7.28 -8.40
C ASP A 800 -21.66 6.39 -8.84
N GLY A 801 -21.80 5.09 -8.55
CA GLY A 801 -20.86 4.01 -8.91
C GLY A 801 -20.63 2.99 -7.81
N ASP A 802 -21.42 3.03 -6.74
CA ASP A 802 -21.32 2.08 -5.63
C ASP A 802 -21.62 0.63 -6.09
N ILE A 803 -20.87 -0.28 -5.48
CA ILE A 803 -20.93 -1.72 -5.74
C ILE A 803 -21.51 -2.42 -4.51
N TYR A 804 -22.58 -3.17 -4.73
CA TYR A 804 -23.34 -3.87 -3.69
C TYR A 804 -22.94 -5.34 -3.64
N PHE A 805 -22.78 -5.85 -2.43
CA PHE A 805 -22.81 -7.28 -2.15
C PHE A 805 -24.25 -7.76 -2.35
N VAL A 806 -24.48 -8.67 -3.30
CA VAL A 806 -25.79 -9.28 -3.56
C VAL A 806 -25.63 -10.80 -3.45
N CYS A 807 -26.28 -11.41 -2.46
CA CYS A 807 -26.18 -12.84 -2.17
C CYS A 807 -27.56 -13.49 -2.14
N TRP A 808 -27.70 -14.64 -2.78
CA TRP A 808 -28.94 -15.43 -2.83
C TRP A 808 -28.71 -16.87 -2.33
N ASP A 809 -27.67 -17.07 -1.52
CA ASP A 809 -27.46 -18.33 -0.80
C ASP A 809 -28.45 -18.42 0.36
N PRO A 810 -29.38 -19.41 0.37
CA PRO A 810 -30.37 -19.53 1.43
C PRO A 810 -29.78 -19.67 2.84
N GLU A 811 -28.57 -20.25 2.97
CA GLU A 811 -27.90 -20.41 4.27
C GLU A 811 -27.36 -19.09 4.82
N LEU A 812 -27.21 -18.06 3.99
CA LEU A 812 -26.67 -16.74 4.36
C LEU A 812 -27.76 -15.67 4.49
N ILE A 813 -29.03 -16.02 4.30
CA ILE A 813 -30.15 -15.10 4.54
C ILE A 813 -30.38 -15.03 6.06
N PRO A 814 -30.20 -13.86 6.69
CA PRO A 814 -30.36 -13.75 8.13
C PRO A 814 -31.82 -13.97 8.56
N THR A 815 -32.00 -14.48 9.78
CA THR A 815 -33.32 -14.70 10.38
C THR A 815 -33.90 -13.42 11.00
N GLY A 816 -33.05 -12.49 11.40
CA GLY A 816 -33.42 -11.16 11.89
C GLY A 816 -33.14 -10.05 10.86
N THR A 817 -33.83 -8.93 11.03
CA THR A 817 -33.56 -7.67 10.32
C THR A 817 -33.49 -6.52 11.33
N SER A 818 -32.91 -5.39 10.91
CA SER A 818 -32.80 -4.19 11.72
C SER A 818 -33.12 -2.97 10.86
N GLU A 819 -33.66 -1.92 11.48
CA GLU A 819 -33.94 -0.67 10.78
C GLU A 819 -32.63 0.00 10.35
N PRO A 820 -32.57 0.56 9.12
CA PRO A 820 -31.38 1.24 8.63
C PRO A 820 -31.08 2.48 9.46
N MET A 821 -29.79 2.75 9.70
CA MET A 821 -29.35 3.96 10.40
C MET A 821 -29.75 5.22 9.64
N ASP A 822 -29.92 6.33 10.35
CA ASP A 822 -30.02 7.65 9.72
C ASP A 822 -28.62 8.06 9.20
N TYR A 823 -28.57 8.36 7.91
CA TYR A 823 -27.36 8.75 7.18
C TYR A 823 -27.36 10.23 6.79
N THR A 824 -28.20 11.04 7.45
CA THR A 824 -28.22 12.49 7.26
C THR A 824 -26.83 13.08 7.54
N PRO A 825 -26.20 13.77 6.57
CA PRO A 825 -24.87 14.34 6.75
C PRO A 825 -24.84 15.45 7.80
N GLU A 826 -23.71 15.60 8.47
CA GLU A 826 -23.47 16.71 9.39
C GLU A 826 -23.47 18.06 8.63
N PRO A 827 -24.01 19.13 9.23
CA PRO A 827 -23.97 20.47 8.65
C PRO A 827 -22.54 20.90 8.32
N THR A 828 -22.31 21.30 7.08
CA THR A 828 -21.00 21.77 6.62
C THR A 828 -20.82 23.26 6.89
N GLN A 829 -19.61 23.67 7.25
CA GLN A 829 -19.25 25.09 7.33
C GLN A 829 -19.29 25.73 5.93
N ILE A 830 -19.93 26.90 5.83
CA ILE A 830 -19.93 27.74 4.63
C ILE A 830 -19.10 28.97 4.95
N LEU A 831 -18.10 29.26 4.12
CA LEU A 831 -17.25 30.44 4.24
C LEU A 831 -17.99 31.69 3.74
N ASP A 832 -17.64 32.84 4.30
CA ASP A 832 -18.12 34.15 3.89
C ASP A 832 -17.39 34.73 2.67
N HIS A 833 -16.28 34.12 2.28
CA HIS A 833 -15.44 34.45 1.12
C HIS A 833 -15.22 33.24 0.20
N ASP A 834 -14.52 33.47 -0.91
CA ASP A 834 -14.19 32.44 -1.90
C ASP A 834 -12.96 31.64 -1.43
N VAL A 835 -12.96 30.33 -1.69
CA VAL A 835 -11.90 29.42 -1.21
C VAL A 835 -10.55 29.74 -1.86
N THR A 836 -9.52 29.89 -1.04
CA THR A 836 -8.13 30.12 -1.47
C THR A 836 -7.35 28.80 -1.61
N ILE A 837 -6.24 28.82 -2.35
CA ILE A 837 -5.39 27.61 -2.50
C ILE A 837 -4.67 27.31 -1.19
N GLU A 838 -4.27 28.33 -0.44
CA GLU A 838 -3.62 28.21 0.86
C GLU A 838 -4.53 27.51 1.88
N GLU A 839 -5.83 27.78 1.87
CA GLU A 839 -6.80 27.06 2.70
C GLU A 839 -6.93 25.58 2.30
N ILE A 840 -6.81 25.25 1.00
CA ILE A 840 -6.83 23.86 0.52
C ILE A 840 -5.57 23.11 0.98
N GLU A 841 -4.40 23.77 0.94
CA GLU A 841 -3.12 23.23 1.44
C GLU A 841 -3.17 23.01 2.96
N GLU A 842 -3.73 23.96 3.71
CA GLU A 842 -3.93 23.81 5.15
C GLU A 842 -4.94 22.69 5.46
N TYR A 843 -6.06 22.63 4.73
CA TYR A 843 -7.05 21.57 4.85
C TYR A 843 -6.44 20.18 4.62
N PHE A 844 -5.54 20.04 3.64
CA PHE A 844 -4.82 18.78 3.41
C PHE A 844 -4.05 18.35 4.67
N THR A 845 -3.31 19.26 5.30
CA THR A 845 -2.54 18.96 6.51
C THR A 845 -3.45 18.69 7.71
N ASN A 846 -4.54 19.45 7.84
CA ASN A 846 -5.56 19.27 8.88
C ASN A 846 -6.31 17.94 8.73
N TYR A 847 -6.51 17.46 7.50
CA TYR A 847 -7.09 16.14 7.25
C TYR A 847 -6.22 15.02 7.85
N ILE A 848 -4.90 15.07 7.65
CA ILE A 848 -3.98 14.03 8.16
C ILE A 848 -4.05 13.95 9.69
N VAL A 849 -4.20 15.09 10.37
CA VAL A 849 -4.37 15.14 11.83
C VAL A 849 -5.66 14.46 12.27
N ASN A 850 -6.72 14.56 11.48
CA ASN A 850 -8.07 14.16 11.86
C ASN A 850 -8.57 12.86 11.17
N ASP A 851 -7.72 12.17 10.40
CA ASP A 851 -8.06 10.91 9.72
C ASP A 851 -8.29 9.78 10.73
N SER A 852 -9.55 9.56 11.10
CA SER A 852 -9.96 8.60 12.12
C SER A 852 -10.65 7.34 11.55
N LEU A 853 -10.86 7.27 10.23
CA LEU A 853 -11.66 6.22 9.56
C LEU A 853 -11.16 4.80 9.88
N GLY A 854 -9.84 4.58 9.78
CA GLY A 854 -9.24 3.27 10.07
C GLY A 854 -9.25 2.91 11.55
N ILE A 855 -9.22 3.91 12.44
CA ILE A 855 -9.30 3.71 13.90
C ILE A 855 -10.71 3.24 14.26
N ILE A 856 -11.74 3.92 13.74
CA ILE A 856 -13.14 3.59 13.97
C ILE A 856 -13.47 2.19 13.45
N ALA A 857 -13.05 1.84 12.23
CA ALA A 857 -13.30 0.51 11.66
C ALA A 857 -12.68 -0.62 12.51
N ASN A 858 -11.42 -0.45 12.94
CA ASN A 858 -10.75 -1.43 13.79
C ASN A 858 -11.38 -1.51 15.18
N ALA A 859 -11.81 -0.38 15.73
CA ALA A 859 -12.51 -0.33 17.00
C ALA A 859 -13.82 -1.10 16.93
N HIS A 860 -14.62 -0.86 15.89
CA HIS A 860 -15.89 -1.55 15.68
C HIS A 860 -15.68 -3.06 15.58
N THR A 861 -14.70 -3.53 14.80
CA THR A 861 -14.39 -4.96 14.70
C THR A 861 -14.03 -5.58 16.06
N ALA A 862 -13.26 -4.89 16.89
CA ALA A 862 -12.88 -5.40 18.21
C ALA A 862 -14.04 -5.39 19.21
N PHE A 863 -14.82 -4.30 19.27
CA PHE A 863 -15.98 -4.24 20.15
C PHE A 863 -17.07 -5.22 19.75
N ALA A 864 -17.38 -5.34 18.46
CA ALA A 864 -18.39 -6.29 17.99
C ALA A 864 -17.99 -7.75 18.20
N ASP A 865 -16.70 -8.02 18.36
CA ASP A 865 -16.21 -9.35 18.78
C ASP A 865 -16.28 -9.52 20.30
N LYS A 866 -15.90 -8.51 21.08
CA LYS A 866 -15.83 -8.62 22.54
C LYS A 866 -17.20 -8.59 23.23
N GLU A 867 -18.15 -7.81 22.70
CA GLU A 867 -19.44 -7.55 23.35
C GLU A 867 -20.47 -8.66 23.10
N PRO A 868 -21.28 -9.06 24.10
CA PRO A 868 -22.28 -10.12 23.95
C PRO A 868 -23.34 -9.83 22.87
N LEU A 869 -23.72 -8.56 22.71
CA LEU A 869 -24.68 -8.10 21.70
C LEU A 869 -24.04 -7.88 20.32
N LYS A 870 -22.75 -8.17 20.16
CA LYS A 870 -22.01 -7.99 18.91
C LYS A 870 -22.20 -6.57 18.35
N ALA A 871 -22.60 -6.45 17.08
CA ALA A 871 -22.81 -5.15 16.44
C ALA A 871 -24.07 -4.39 16.93
N PHE A 872 -24.94 -4.99 17.75
CA PHE A 872 -26.03 -4.28 18.44
C PHE A 872 -25.58 -3.57 19.73
N SER A 873 -24.33 -3.77 20.16
CA SER A 873 -23.82 -3.09 21.35
C SER A 873 -23.72 -1.56 21.15
N ASP A 874 -24.00 -0.79 22.21
CA ASP A 874 -23.95 0.68 22.16
C ASP A 874 -22.63 1.23 21.58
N PRO A 875 -21.43 0.71 21.96
CA PRO A 875 -20.19 1.14 21.35
C PRO A 875 -20.14 0.93 19.84
N CYS A 876 -20.70 -0.17 19.32
CA CYS A 876 -20.70 -0.45 17.88
C CYS A 876 -21.64 0.48 17.12
N ILE A 877 -22.83 0.75 17.66
CA ILE A 877 -23.79 1.68 17.06
C ILE A 877 -23.22 3.10 17.01
N ASP A 878 -22.58 3.56 18.08
CA ASP A 878 -21.92 4.87 18.10
C ASP A 878 -20.73 4.94 17.14
N LEU A 879 -19.93 3.87 17.06
CA LEU A 879 -18.84 3.78 16.09
C LEU A 879 -19.37 3.79 14.65
N ALA A 880 -20.51 3.16 14.37
CA ALA A 880 -21.13 3.20 13.04
C ALA A 880 -21.54 4.63 12.64
N ARG A 881 -22.13 5.41 13.56
CA ARG A 881 -22.44 6.84 13.35
C ARG A 881 -21.17 7.65 13.08
N LYS A 882 -20.13 7.49 13.91
CA LYS A 882 -18.84 8.19 13.71
C LYS A 882 -18.15 7.77 12.40
N PHE A 883 -18.32 6.52 11.99
CA PHE A 883 -17.79 6.02 10.73
C PHE A 883 -18.42 6.74 9.53
N SER A 884 -19.74 6.96 9.55
CA SER A 884 -20.44 7.75 8.52
C SER A 884 -19.86 9.15 8.39
N ILE A 885 -19.66 9.85 9.50
CA ILE A 885 -19.03 11.19 9.52
C ILE A 885 -17.62 11.14 8.93
N ALA A 886 -16.81 10.14 9.33
CA ALA A 886 -15.43 9.99 8.84
C ALA A 886 -15.34 9.67 7.34
N VAL A 887 -16.33 8.97 6.77
CA VAL A 887 -16.38 8.66 5.33
C VAL A 887 -16.57 9.93 4.50
N ASP A 888 -17.40 10.85 4.98
CA ASP A 888 -17.71 12.11 4.29
C ASP A 888 -16.80 13.28 4.65
N PHE A 889 -15.96 13.14 5.69
CA PHE A 889 -14.94 14.14 6.07
C PHE A 889 -14.14 14.72 4.87
N PRO A 890 -13.67 13.92 3.88
CA PRO A 890 -12.99 14.45 2.69
C PRO A 890 -13.80 15.44 1.83
N LYS A 891 -15.12 15.49 2.00
CA LYS A 891 -16.06 16.32 1.22
C LYS A 891 -16.76 17.38 2.07
N THR A 892 -16.97 17.11 3.35
CA THR A 892 -17.70 17.99 4.28
C THR A 892 -16.78 18.91 5.06
N GLY A 893 -15.56 18.46 5.34
CA GLY A 893 -14.62 19.13 6.24
C GLY A 893 -14.90 18.88 7.73
N VAL A 894 -15.90 18.03 8.06
CA VAL A 894 -16.27 17.71 9.44
C VAL A 894 -15.57 16.42 9.89
N ALA A 895 -14.68 16.54 10.89
CA ALA A 895 -13.95 15.41 11.45
C ALA A 895 -14.79 14.61 12.45
N ALA A 896 -14.64 13.28 12.45
CA ALA A 896 -15.30 12.42 13.42
C ALA A 896 -14.49 12.36 14.73
N GLU A 897 -15.08 12.87 15.81
CA GLU A 897 -14.52 12.78 17.16
C GLU A 897 -14.80 11.41 17.80
N ILE A 898 -13.76 10.77 18.32
CA ILE A 898 -13.85 9.48 19.03
C ILE A 898 -13.70 9.72 20.54
N PRO A 899 -14.77 9.54 21.34
CA PRO A 899 -14.72 9.57 22.80
C PRO A 899 -13.75 8.53 23.40
N GLN A 900 -13.21 8.82 24.59
CA GLN A 900 -12.21 7.96 25.25
C GLN A 900 -12.67 6.51 25.47
N HIS A 901 -13.96 6.30 25.73
CA HIS A 901 -14.52 4.96 25.98
C HIS A 901 -14.60 4.09 24.71
N LEU A 902 -14.53 4.68 23.51
CA LEU A 902 -14.53 3.97 22.23
C LEU A 902 -13.11 3.61 21.73
N TYR A 903 -12.07 3.83 22.55
CA TYR A 903 -10.73 3.32 22.26
C TYR A 903 -10.53 1.92 22.81
N VAL A 904 -10.16 1.00 21.91
CA VAL A 904 -9.91 -0.41 22.23
C VAL A 904 -8.65 -0.57 23.07
N LYS A 905 -8.77 -1.32 24.18
CA LYS A 905 -7.66 -1.64 25.09
C LYS A 905 -7.00 -3.00 24.79
N GLU A 906 -7.79 -3.96 24.33
CA GLU A 906 -7.37 -5.33 24.00
C GLU A 906 -7.97 -5.72 22.67
N TYR A 907 -7.21 -6.38 21.81
CA TYR A 907 -7.62 -6.75 20.46
C TYR A 907 -7.83 -8.27 20.34
N PRO A 908 -8.75 -8.74 19.49
CA PRO A 908 -8.86 -10.17 19.24
C PRO A 908 -7.65 -10.70 18.46
N ASP A 909 -7.32 -11.98 18.68
CA ASP A 909 -6.20 -12.72 18.11
C ASP A 909 -6.10 -12.62 16.59
N PHE A 910 -7.23 -12.68 15.89
CA PHE A 910 -7.29 -12.58 14.42
C PHE A 910 -6.87 -11.21 13.85
N MET A 911 -6.74 -10.17 14.67
CA MET A 911 -6.25 -8.85 14.23
C MET A 911 -4.72 -8.75 14.22
N GLU A 912 -4.00 -9.74 14.78
CA GLU A 912 -2.53 -9.87 14.75
C GLU A 912 -1.80 -8.56 15.10
N LYS A 913 -2.09 -7.98 16.27
CA LYS A 913 -1.46 -6.76 16.78
C LYS A 913 -0.35 -7.10 17.80
N PRO A 914 0.90 -7.36 17.37
CA PRO A 914 1.96 -7.86 18.25
C PRO A 914 2.32 -6.91 19.40
N ASP A 915 2.16 -5.60 19.19
CA ASP A 915 2.51 -4.55 20.16
C ASP A 915 1.35 -4.14 21.08
N LYS A 916 0.22 -4.87 21.04
CA LYS A 916 -0.97 -4.59 21.85
C LYS A 916 -1.40 -5.83 22.63
N PRO A 917 -2.07 -5.67 23.79
CA PRO A 917 -2.71 -6.79 24.46
C PRO A 917 -3.71 -7.48 23.53
N THR A 918 -3.69 -8.81 23.48
CA THR A 918 -4.58 -9.62 22.65
C THR A 918 -5.29 -10.72 23.45
N TYR A 919 -6.52 -11.05 23.06
CA TYR A 919 -7.29 -12.19 23.60
C TYR A 919 -7.70 -13.15 22.47
N GLU A 920 -7.93 -14.43 22.79
CA GLU A 920 -8.46 -15.39 21.82
C GLU A 920 -9.97 -15.16 21.61
N SER A 921 -10.39 -14.83 20.37
CA SER A 921 -11.80 -14.61 20.05
C SER A 921 -12.57 -15.92 20.03
N ASN A 922 -13.72 -15.98 20.70
CA ASN A 922 -14.63 -17.13 20.66
C ASN A 922 -15.69 -17.05 19.55
N ASN A 923 -15.77 -15.93 18.82
CA ASN A 923 -16.73 -15.78 17.73
C ASN A 923 -16.21 -16.40 16.44
N VAL A 924 -17.11 -16.50 15.46
CA VAL A 924 -16.87 -17.06 14.13
C VAL A 924 -15.58 -16.55 13.47
N ILE A 925 -15.25 -15.26 13.54
CA ILE A 925 -14.04 -14.73 12.88
C ILE A 925 -12.77 -15.31 13.51
N GLY A 926 -12.74 -15.45 14.84
CA GLY A 926 -11.64 -16.10 15.56
C GLY A 926 -11.48 -17.57 15.17
N LYS A 927 -12.60 -18.31 15.10
CA LYS A 927 -12.62 -19.72 14.65
C LYS A 927 -12.07 -19.86 13.23
N LEU A 928 -12.59 -19.05 12.30
CA LEU A 928 -12.16 -19.05 10.89
C LEU A 928 -10.68 -18.72 10.75
N PHE A 929 -10.19 -17.74 11.51
CA PHE A 929 -8.78 -17.36 11.53
C PHE A 929 -7.88 -18.51 11.99
N ARG A 930 -8.24 -19.18 13.10
CA ARG A 930 -7.45 -20.29 13.66
C ARG A 930 -7.45 -21.51 12.73
N GLU A 931 -8.57 -21.87 12.12
CA GLU A 931 -8.63 -22.95 11.11
C GLU A 931 -7.63 -22.70 9.97
N VAL A 932 -7.57 -21.48 9.43
CA VAL A 932 -6.62 -21.13 8.36
C VAL A 932 -5.20 -21.05 8.90
N LYS A 933 -4.99 -20.49 10.10
CA LYS A 933 -3.65 -20.34 10.69
C LYS A 933 -2.98 -21.68 11.00
N GLU A 934 -3.74 -22.67 11.45
CA GLU A 934 -3.25 -24.04 11.71
C GLU A 934 -2.97 -24.82 10.42
N ARG A 935 -3.77 -24.60 9.38
CA ARG A 935 -3.59 -25.21 8.06
C ARG A 935 -2.57 -24.50 7.17
N ALA A 936 -2.30 -23.23 7.42
CA ALA A 936 -1.35 -22.42 6.66
C ALA A 936 0.07 -22.69 7.15
N PRO A 937 0.94 -23.31 6.34
CA PRO A 937 2.35 -23.37 6.66
C PRO A 937 2.95 -21.95 6.72
N PRO A 938 4.10 -21.74 7.38
CA PRO A 938 4.89 -20.52 7.18
C PRO A 938 5.10 -20.33 5.66
N LEU A 939 4.85 -19.11 5.15
CA LEU A 939 4.88 -18.71 3.73
C LEU A 939 5.62 -19.73 2.86
N ILE A 940 4.87 -20.63 2.22
CA ILE A 940 5.43 -21.67 1.35
C ILE A 940 6.35 -20.96 0.35
N SER A 941 7.64 -21.29 0.38
CA SER A 941 8.55 -20.98 -0.71
C SER A 941 7.95 -21.64 -1.94
N ILE A 942 7.36 -20.84 -2.83
CA ILE A 942 7.06 -21.26 -4.20
C ILE A 942 8.30 -22.02 -4.69
N LYS A 943 8.14 -23.26 -5.16
CA LYS A 943 9.29 -24.07 -5.57
C LYS A 943 10.05 -23.32 -6.66
N SER A 944 11.33 -23.04 -6.42
CA SER A 944 12.17 -22.38 -7.39
C SER A 944 12.43 -23.29 -8.59
N PHE A 945 12.52 -22.70 -9.78
CA PHE A 945 12.94 -23.41 -10.98
C PHE A 945 14.45 -23.65 -10.90
N THR A 946 14.85 -24.80 -10.36
CA THR A 946 16.26 -25.18 -10.20
C THR A 946 16.79 -25.86 -11.47
N LEU A 947 18.13 -25.99 -11.57
CA LEU A 947 18.77 -26.72 -12.65
C LEU A 947 18.30 -28.19 -12.77
N ASP A 948 17.97 -28.83 -11.64
CA ASP A 948 17.39 -30.19 -11.62
C ASP A 948 15.98 -30.21 -12.23
N VAL A 949 15.15 -29.21 -11.90
CA VAL A 949 13.82 -29.04 -12.50
C VAL A 949 13.94 -28.77 -14.00
N ALA A 950 14.85 -27.87 -14.43
CA ALA A 950 15.10 -27.58 -15.84
C ALA A 950 15.50 -28.84 -16.63
N SER A 951 16.30 -29.72 -16.02
CA SER A 951 16.75 -30.97 -16.64
C SER A 951 15.63 -32.01 -16.81
N LYS A 952 14.54 -31.92 -16.04
CA LYS A 952 13.42 -32.88 -16.03
C LYS A 952 12.18 -32.35 -16.74
N ALA A 953 11.94 -31.05 -16.67
CA ALA A 953 10.71 -30.41 -17.14
C ALA A 953 10.77 -29.95 -18.60
N TYR A 954 11.94 -30.04 -19.26
CA TYR A 954 12.07 -29.65 -20.66
C TYR A 954 11.22 -30.54 -21.58
N ASP A 955 10.19 -29.94 -22.16
CA ASP A 955 9.26 -30.61 -23.07
C ASP A 955 9.76 -30.66 -24.52
N LYS A 956 10.15 -31.85 -24.97
CA LYS A 956 10.61 -32.08 -26.35
C LYS A 956 9.53 -31.86 -27.41
N ASP A 957 8.25 -31.88 -27.06
CA ASP A 957 7.19 -31.59 -28.02
C ASP A 957 7.16 -30.11 -28.43
N MET A 958 7.91 -29.25 -27.76
CA MET A 958 8.04 -27.84 -28.13
C MET A 958 9.12 -27.59 -29.20
N GLU A 959 9.89 -28.61 -29.60
CA GLU A 959 10.92 -28.50 -30.63
C GLU A 959 10.33 -28.50 -32.04
N VAL A 960 10.80 -27.57 -32.88
CA VAL A 960 10.43 -27.45 -34.29
C VAL A 960 11.71 -27.31 -35.10
N ASN A 961 11.89 -28.12 -36.15
CA ASN A 961 13.07 -28.06 -37.00
C ASN A 961 13.36 -26.62 -37.48
N GLY A 962 14.62 -26.20 -37.37
CA GLY A 962 15.09 -24.86 -37.73
C GLY A 962 15.01 -23.83 -36.59
N PHE A 963 14.66 -24.25 -35.37
CA PHE A 963 14.64 -23.34 -34.23
C PHE A 963 16.05 -22.84 -33.85
N GLU A 964 17.08 -23.61 -34.17
CA GLU A 964 18.48 -23.30 -33.88
C GLU A 964 18.93 -22.00 -34.54
N GLU A 965 18.37 -21.65 -35.71
CA GLU A 965 18.66 -20.40 -36.44
C GLU A 965 18.20 -19.15 -35.66
N TYR A 966 17.24 -19.31 -34.74
CA TYR A 966 16.65 -18.21 -33.98
C TYR A 966 17.14 -18.16 -32.52
N ILE A 967 18.10 -19.01 -32.12
CA ILE A 967 18.57 -19.09 -30.74
C ILE A 967 19.22 -17.78 -30.27
N ASP A 968 20.08 -17.17 -31.08
CA ASP A 968 20.79 -15.95 -30.69
C ASP A 968 19.83 -14.76 -30.51
N ASP A 969 18.85 -14.64 -31.40
CA ASP A 969 17.77 -13.66 -31.32
C ASP A 969 16.90 -13.89 -30.07
N ALA A 970 16.49 -15.14 -29.84
CA ALA A 970 15.70 -15.52 -28.68
C ALA A 970 16.45 -15.26 -27.36
N PHE A 971 17.76 -15.55 -27.31
CA PHE A 971 18.62 -15.29 -26.15
C PHE A 971 18.70 -13.79 -25.85
N PHE A 972 18.89 -12.97 -26.88
CA PHE A 972 18.92 -11.51 -26.75
C PHE A 972 17.59 -10.96 -26.23
N HIS A 973 16.46 -11.36 -26.83
CA HIS A 973 15.14 -10.89 -26.40
C HIS A 973 14.76 -11.39 -25.00
N LYS A 974 15.12 -12.62 -24.65
CA LYS A 974 14.91 -13.12 -23.29
C LYS A 974 15.71 -12.31 -22.27
N GLY A 975 16.98 -12.04 -22.55
CA GLY A 975 17.83 -11.21 -21.67
C GLY A 975 17.21 -9.83 -21.42
N ASN A 976 16.67 -9.18 -22.46
CA ASN A 976 15.99 -7.89 -22.34
C ASN A 976 14.68 -7.99 -21.55
N TYR A 977 13.87 -9.01 -21.79
CA TYR A 977 12.63 -9.24 -21.05
C TYR A 977 12.89 -9.47 -19.56
N ASP A 978 13.81 -10.37 -19.23
CA ASP A 978 14.19 -10.71 -17.86
C ASP A 978 14.72 -9.49 -17.12
N TYR A 979 15.55 -8.67 -17.78
CA TYR A 979 16.09 -7.44 -17.22
C TYR A 979 14.97 -6.44 -16.87
N LYS A 980 14.04 -6.20 -17.81
CA LYS A 980 12.91 -5.27 -17.61
C LYS A 980 11.92 -5.79 -16.55
N LEU A 981 11.59 -7.09 -16.55
CA LEU A 981 10.72 -7.70 -15.55
C LEU A 981 11.34 -7.64 -14.15
N GLY A 982 12.63 -7.97 -14.05
CA GLY A 982 13.38 -7.90 -12.80
C GLY A 982 13.45 -6.48 -12.24
N ASN A 983 13.62 -5.46 -13.09
CA ASN A 983 13.59 -4.06 -12.65
C ASN A 983 12.23 -3.68 -12.02
N LEU A 984 11.12 -4.14 -12.60
CA LEU A 984 9.79 -3.94 -12.01
C LEU A 984 9.68 -4.66 -10.65
N MET A 985 10.14 -5.90 -10.57
CA MET A 985 10.11 -6.69 -9.33
C MET A 985 10.90 -6.00 -8.20
N ASP A 986 12.13 -5.59 -8.49
CA ASP A 986 13.02 -4.94 -7.51
C ASP A 986 12.45 -3.59 -7.06
N TYR A 987 11.95 -2.78 -8.01
CA TYR A 987 11.34 -1.48 -7.71
C TYR A 987 10.16 -1.59 -6.74
N TYR A 988 9.26 -2.56 -6.95
CA TYR A 988 8.10 -2.77 -6.08
C TYR A 988 8.40 -3.64 -4.84
N GLY A 989 9.61 -4.23 -4.76
CA GLY A 989 10.01 -5.18 -3.71
C GLY A 989 9.21 -6.49 -3.75
N ILE A 990 8.87 -6.96 -4.95
CA ILE A 990 8.16 -8.22 -5.20
C ILE A 990 9.19 -9.32 -5.42
N LYS A 991 9.07 -10.43 -4.68
CA LYS A 991 10.13 -11.45 -4.64
C LYS A 991 10.11 -12.43 -5.79
N THR A 992 8.93 -12.84 -6.24
CA THR A 992 8.79 -13.94 -7.21
C THR A 992 8.08 -13.50 -8.48
N GLU A 993 8.46 -14.11 -9.60
CA GLU A 993 7.82 -13.89 -10.90
C GLU A 993 6.31 -14.19 -10.83
N ALA A 994 5.92 -15.24 -10.10
CA ALA A 994 4.53 -15.61 -9.91
C ALA A 994 3.67 -14.49 -9.29
N GLU A 995 4.23 -13.77 -8.31
CA GLU A 995 3.54 -12.69 -7.59
C GLU A 995 3.25 -11.49 -8.50
N ILE A 996 4.25 -11.05 -9.27
CA ILE A 996 4.11 -9.88 -10.14
C ILE A 996 3.18 -10.18 -11.33
N LEU A 997 3.23 -11.39 -11.89
CA LEU A 997 2.39 -11.78 -13.02
C LEU A 997 0.93 -12.01 -12.61
N SER A 998 0.68 -12.70 -11.50
CA SER A 998 -0.70 -13.04 -11.09
C SER A 998 -1.41 -11.88 -10.39
N GLY A 999 -0.66 -10.89 -9.87
CA GLY A 999 -1.17 -9.86 -8.96
C GLY A 999 -1.47 -10.39 -7.54
N GLY A 1000 -1.21 -11.68 -7.29
CA GLY A 1000 -1.24 -12.34 -5.99
C GLY A 1000 -0.06 -11.95 -5.10
N ILE A 1001 0.25 -10.66 -5.02
CA ILE A 1001 1.42 -10.14 -4.33
C ILE A 1001 1.28 -10.39 -2.82
N MET A 1002 2.28 -11.06 -2.25
CA MET A 1002 2.30 -11.47 -0.84
C MET A 1002 2.98 -10.42 0.02
N ARG A 1003 4.07 -9.82 -0.48
CA ARG A 1003 4.80 -8.75 0.17
C ARG A 1003 5.28 -7.72 -0.86
N MET A 1004 5.31 -6.46 -0.45
CA MET A 1004 5.86 -5.34 -1.23
C MET A 1004 6.83 -4.55 -0.36
N SER A 1005 7.62 -3.68 -0.98
CA SER A 1005 8.34 -2.62 -0.27
C SER A 1005 7.35 -1.70 0.48
N LYS A 1006 7.78 -1.12 1.62
CA LYS A 1006 6.94 -0.27 2.48
C LYS A 1006 6.39 0.97 1.76
N SER A 1007 7.08 1.43 0.71
CA SER A 1007 6.63 2.53 -0.14
C SER A 1007 5.39 2.19 -0.99
N PHE A 1008 4.97 0.93 -1.07
CA PHE A 1008 3.90 0.44 -1.93
C PHE A 1008 2.83 -0.34 -1.17
N THR A 1009 1.61 -0.34 -1.72
CA THR A 1009 0.50 -1.13 -1.16
C THR A 1009 -0.27 -1.82 -2.27
N LYS A 1010 -0.69 -3.07 -2.03
CA LYS A 1010 -1.53 -3.84 -2.98
C LYS A 1010 -2.83 -3.10 -3.35
N ARG A 1011 -3.40 -2.31 -2.44
CA ARG A 1011 -4.64 -1.54 -2.69
C ARG A 1011 -4.44 -0.45 -3.73
N ARG A 1012 -3.29 0.22 -3.73
CA ARG A 1012 -2.99 1.37 -4.58
C ARG A 1012 -2.31 0.97 -5.89
N ASP A 1013 -1.35 0.05 -5.82
CA ASP A 1013 -0.36 -0.13 -6.88
C ASP A 1013 -0.61 -1.37 -7.75
N ALA A 1014 -1.45 -2.33 -7.31
CA ALA A 1014 -1.62 -3.60 -8.01
C ALA A 1014 -2.16 -3.46 -9.44
N GLU A 1015 -3.05 -2.50 -9.70
CA GLU A 1015 -3.57 -2.26 -11.05
C GLU A 1015 -2.48 -1.71 -11.98
N SER A 1016 -1.70 -0.73 -11.50
CA SER A 1016 -0.57 -0.15 -12.23
C SER A 1016 0.50 -1.20 -12.56
N ILE A 1017 0.84 -2.06 -11.58
CA ILE A 1017 1.78 -3.17 -11.77
C ILE A 1017 1.27 -4.14 -12.84
N GLY A 1018 0.01 -4.56 -12.74
CA GLY A 1018 -0.58 -5.45 -13.74
C GLY A 1018 -0.61 -4.84 -15.15
N ARG A 1019 -0.77 -3.52 -15.27
CA ARG A 1019 -0.69 -2.78 -16.54
C ARG A 1019 0.74 -2.68 -17.07
N ALA A 1020 1.72 -2.44 -16.21
CA ALA A 1020 3.13 -2.43 -16.57
C ALA A 1020 3.58 -3.81 -17.11
N VAL A 1021 3.23 -4.89 -16.41
CA VAL A 1021 3.50 -6.27 -16.85
C VAL A 1021 2.86 -6.55 -18.22
N ARG A 1022 1.61 -6.16 -18.44
CA ARG A 1022 0.96 -6.33 -19.75
C ARG A 1022 1.66 -5.55 -20.86
N SER A 1023 2.12 -4.34 -20.56
CA SER A 1023 2.83 -3.52 -21.55
C SER A 1023 4.18 -4.16 -21.92
N LEU A 1024 4.93 -4.68 -20.93
CA LEU A 1024 6.16 -5.43 -21.17
C LEU A 1024 5.93 -6.68 -22.04
N ARG A 1025 4.85 -7.43 -21.80
CA ARG A 1025 4.53 -8.63 -22.61
C ARG A 1025 4.15 -8.28 -24.05
N LYS A 1026 3.44 -7.17 -24.26
CA LYS A 1026 3.15 -6.65 -25.59
C LYS A 1026 4.39 -6.16 -26.31
N GLU A 1027 5.29 -5.51 -25.58
CA GLU A 1027 6.59 -5.11 -26.10
C GLU A 1027 7.39 -6.35 -26.55
N ALA A 1028 7.44 -7.40 -25.72
CA ALA A 1028 8.03 -8.68 -26.13
C ALA A 1028 7.36 -9.27 -27.38
N LEU A 1029 6.03 -9.26 -27.44
CA LEU A 1029 5.31 -9.72 -28.64
C LEU A 1029 5.66 -8.88 -29.89
N SER A 1030 5.93 -7.59 -29.74
CA SER A 1030 6.38 -6.75 -30.86
C SER A 1030 7.77 -7.15 -31.36
N TRP A 1031 8.68 -7.56 -30.47
CA TRP A 1031 9.99 -8.11 -30.86
C TRP A 1031 9.85 -9.42 -31.63
N PHE A 1032 8.92 -10.29 -31.21
CA PHE A 1032 8.64 -11.53 -31.92
C PHE A 1032 8.17 -11.28 -33.36
N ASN A 1033 7.28 -10.29 -33.53
CA ASN A 1033 6.67 -9.95 -34.81
C ASN A 1033 7.53 -9.05 -35.69
N ALA A 1034 8.58 -8.43 -35.15
CA ALA A 1034 9.54 -7.67 -35.93
C ALA A 1034 10.18 -8.61 -36.95
N SER A 1035 9.98 -8.30 -38.23
CA SER A 1035 10.60 -9.02 -39.35
C SER A 1035 11.93 -8.33 -39.62
N ASP A 1036 13.03 -9.08 -39.66
CA ASP A 1036 14.24 -8.57 -40.28
C ASP A 1036 13.91 -8.30 -41.76
N GLU A 1037 14.24 -7.09 -42.22
CA GLU A 1037 13.95 -6.67 -43.59
C GLU A 1037 14.66 -7.58 -44.61
N GLU A 1038 13.90 -7.96 -45.64
CA GLU A 1038 14.28 -8.62 -46.92
C GLU A 1038 14.23 -10.17 -46.99
N GLU A 1039 13.16 -10.66 -47.63
CA GLU A 1039 13.01 -11.91 -48.42
C GLU A 1039 12.97 -13.32 -47.75
N GLU A 1040 13.19 -13.49 -46.45
CA GLU A 1040 13.00 -14.83 -45.82
C GLU A 1040 11.59 -15.07 -45.25
N VAL A 1041 11.00 -16.23 -45.59
CA VAL A 1041 9.75 -16.71 -44.98
C VAL A 1041 10.05 -17.08 -43.52
N VAL A 1042 9.85 -16.14 -42.59
CA VAL A 1042 10.08 -16.35 -41.15
C VAL A 1042 9.22 -17.52 -40.66
N ASN A 1043 9.88 -18.58 -40.19
CA ASN A 1043 9.18 -19.72 -39.60
C ASN A 1043 8.79 -19.39 -38.14
N GLU A 1044 7.61 -18.79 -37.96
CA GLU A 1044 7.09 -18.42 -36.64
C GLU A 1044 7.11 -19.58 -35.63
N SER A 1045 6.93 -20.83 -36.08
CA SER A 1045 6.95 -21.99 -35.18
C SER A 1045 8.36 -22.35 -34.71
N ALA A 1046 9.36 -22.24 -35.58
CA ALA A 1046 10.77 -22.37 -35.22
C ALA A 1046 11.21 -21.25 -34.28
N LYS A 1047 10.83 -19.99 -34.56
CA LYS A 1047 11.13 -18.85 -33.69
C LYS A 1047 10.50 -19.01 -32.29
N ALA A 1048 9.24 -19.42 -32.20
CA ALA A 1048 8.58 -19.68 -30.91
C ALA A 1048 9.22 -20.87 -30.16
N SER A 1049 9.63 -21.91 -30.88
CA SER A 1049 10.38 -23.04 -30.34
C SER A 1049 11.72 -22.59 -29.73
N ALA A 1050 12.45 -21.69 -30.40
CA ALA A 1050 13.68 -21.10 -29.89
C ALA A 1050 13.44 -20.32 -28.59
N TRP A 1051 12.38 -19.51 -28.51
CA TRP A 1051 11.99 -18.78 -27.30
C TRP A 1051 11.71 -19.72 -26.12
N TYR A 1052 11.03 -20.84 -26.36
CA TYR A 1052 10.86 -21.88 -25.36
C TYR A 1052 12.21 -22.52 -24.97
N HIS A 1053 13.04 -22.86 -25.95
CA HIS A 1053 14.33 -23.51 -25.75
C HIS A 1053 15.26 -22.69 -24.84
N VAL A 1054 15.48 -21.41 -25.16
CA VAL A 1054 16.34 -20.52 -24.36
C VAL A 1054 15.77 -20.22 -22.97
N THR A 1055 14.48 -20.50 -22.75
CA THR A 1055 13.80 -20.34 -21.47
C THR A 1055 13.87 -21.58 -20.59
N TYR A 1056 13.69 -22.77 -21.15
CA TYR A 1056 13.53 -24.01 -20.37
C TYR A 1056 14.74 -24.94 -20.41
N HIS A 1057 15.58 -24.86 -21.45
CA HIS A 1057 16.67 -25.81 -21.62
C HIS A 1057 17.78 -25.58 -20.59
N ARG A 1058 18.29 -26.66 -19.99
CA ARG A 1058 19.29 -26.63 -18.91
C ARG A 1058 20.57 -25.85 -19.22
N SER A 1059 20.95 -25.71 -20.49
CA SER A 1059 22.15 -24.95 -20.89
C SER A 1059 22.01 -23.45 -20.70
N TYR A 1060 20.76 -22.94 -20.66
CA TYR A 1060 20.45 -21.53 -20.47
C TYR A 1060 19.99 -21.22 -19.04
N TRP A 1061 20.05 -22.19 -18.13
CA TRP A 1061 19.67 -21.94 -16.74
C TRP A 1061 20.74 -21.09 -16.04
N GLY A 1062 20.34 -19.94 -15.49
CA GLY A 1062 21.22 -19.07 -14.70
C GLY A 1062 22.20 -18.20 -15.50
N VAL A 1063 22.06 -18.13 -16.83
CA VAL A 1063 22.92 -17.30 -17.71
C VAL A 1063 22.35 -15.90 -17.97
N TYR A 1064 21.12 -15.62 -17.51
CA TYR A 1064 20.49 -14.31 -17.59
C TYR A 1064 20.68 -13.53 -16.29
N ASN A 1065 20.47 -12.21 -16.33
CA ASN A 1065 20.58 -11.33 -15.15
C ASN A 1065 21.95 -11.42 -14.43
N GLU A 1066 23.05 -11.58 -15.19
CA GLU A 1066 24.40 -11.69 -14.63
C GLU A 1066 24.72 -10.53 -13.66
N GLY A 1067 25.10 -10.88 -12.43
CA GLY A 1067 25.47 -9.91 -11.39
C GLY A 1067 24.30 -9.28 -10.62
N LEU A 1068 23.04 -9.60 -10.95
CA LEU A 1068 21.85 -9.01 -10.30
C LEU A 1068 21.20 -9.91 -9.22
N ASN A 1069 21.73 -11.12 -8.99
CA ASN A 1069 21.22 -12.09 -8.00
C ASN A 1069 19.69 -12.33 -8.10
N ARG A 1070 19.16 -12.44 -9.32
CA ARG A 1070 17.75 -12.71 -9.61
C ARG A 1070 17.53 -14.18 -9.96
N ASP A 1071 16.31 -14.66 -9.74
CA ASP A 1071 15.89 -16.00 -10.15
C ASP A 1071 15.82 -16.13 -11.68
N HIS A 1072 15.78 -17.38 -12.18
CA HIS A 1072 15.56 -17.68 -13.59
C HIS A 1072 14.07 -17.58 -13.94
N PHE A 1073 13.71 -16.63 -14.80
CA PHE A 1073 12.32 -16.33 -15.18
C PHE A 1073 11.81 -17.17 -16.36
N LEU A 1074 10.53 -17.56 -16.31
CA LEU A 1074 9.87 -18.47 -17.25
C LEU A 1074 8.81 -17.81 -18.13
N SER A 1075 8.30 -16.63 -17.78
CA SER A 1075 7.16 -16.01 -18.47
C SER A 1075 7.44 -15.51 -19.88
N PHE A 1076 8.72 -15.35 -20.25
CA PHE A 1076 9.13 -14.90 -21.58
C PHE A 1076 8.56 -15.80 -22.69
N ALA A 1077 8.76 -17.13 -22.61
CA ALA A 1077 8.25 -18.07 -23.60
C ALA A 1077 6.72 -17.97 -23.77
N TRP A 1078 6.01 -17.74 -22.66
CA TRP A 1078 4.55 -17.63 -22.64
C TRP A 1078 4.01 -16.28 -23.15
N CYS A 1079 4.88 -15.36 -23.59
CA CYS A 1079 4.45 -14.20 -24.39
C CYS A 1079 3.90 -14.60 -25.76
N VAL A 1080 4.35 -15.75 -26.30
CA VAL A 1080 3.89 -16.33 -27.58
C VAL A 1080 3.11 -17.62 -27.37
N TYR A 1081 2.30 -17.66 -26.29
CA TYR A 1081 1.60 -18.87 -25.86
C TYR A 1081 0.72 -19.50 -26.96
N ASP A 1082 0.13 -18.69 -27.85
CA ASP A 1082 -0.73 -19.17 -28.93
C ASP A 1082 0.04 -20.05 -29.92
N LYS A 1083 1.31 -19.71 -30.20
CA LYS A 1083 2.20 -20.50 -31.07
C LYS A 1083 2.65 -21.77 -30.36
N LEU A 1084 3.10 -21.67 -29.11
CA LEU A 1084 3.57 -22.82 -28.31
C LEU A 1084 2.45 -23.87 -28.12
N VAL A 1085 1.23 -23.42 -27.83
CA VAL A 1085 0.06 -24.29 -27.72
C VAL A 1085 -0.23 -25.02 -29.04
N ARG A 1086 -0.08 -24.35 -30.19
CA ARG A 1086 -0.24 -24.98 -31.52
C ARG A 1086 0.85 -26.02 -31.78
N ILE A 1087 2.11 -25.70 -31.50
CA ILE A 1087 3.25 -26.62 -31.63
C ILE A 1087 3.00 -27.88 -30.81
N LYS A 1088 2.67 -27.71 -29.52
CA LYS A 1088 2.36 -28.82 -28.60
C LYS A 1088 1.22 -29.70 -29.12
N LYS A 1089 0.08 -29.10 -29.50
CA LYS A 1089 -1.07 -29.85 -30.03
C LYS A 1089 -0.71 -30.62 -31.31
N ALA A 1090 0.07 -30.02 -32.22
CA ALA A 1090 0.50 -30.66 -33.46
C ALA A 1090 1.43 -31.86 -33.21
N ASN A 1091 2.44 -31.70 -32.35
CA ASN A 1091 3.44 -32.73 -32.05
C ASN A 1091 2.87 -33.87 -31.20
N VAL A 1092 2.02 -33.58 -30.22
CA VAL A 1092 1.24 -34.61 -29.48
C VAL A 1092 0.38 -35.41 -30.45
N GLY A 1093 -0.34 -34.75 -31.37
CA GLY A 1093 -1.15 -35.42 -32.37
C GLY A 1093 -0.34 -36.30 -33.33
N ARG A 1094 0.87 -35.88 -33.72
CA ARG A 1094 1.80 -36.70 -34.52
C ARG A 1094 2.26 -37.94 -33.75
N ARG A 1095 2.68 -37.79 -32.50
CA ARG A 1095 3.12 -38.91 -31.65
C ARG A 1095 1.99 -39.90 -31.39
N GLN A 1096 0.79 -39.43 -31.05
CA GLN A 1096 -0.37 -40.31 -30.86
C GLN A 1096 -0.73 -41.09 -32.13
N ARG A 1097 -0.62 -40.47 -33.32
CA ARG A 1097 -0.79 -41.17 -34.60
C ARG A 1097 0.31 -42.20 -34.82
N GLN A 1098 1.56 -41.88 -34.51
CA GLN A 1098 2.69 -42.79 -34.64
C GLN A 1098 2.56 -43.99 -33.69
N GLU A 1099 2.24 -43.75 -32.41
CA GLU A 1099 1.96 -44.78 -31.41
C GLU A 1099 0.74 -45.64 -31.80
N ALA A 1100 -0.29 -45.05 -32.41
CA ALA A 1100 -1.44 -45.79 -32.92
C ALA A 1100 -1.06 -46.67 -34.13
N LEU A 1101 -0.24 -46.15 -35.05
CA LEU A 1101 0.28 -46.91 -36.20
C LEU A 1101 1.22 -48.05 -35.76
N GLU A 1102 2.03 -47.83 -34.74
CA GLU A 1102 2.89 -48.84 -34.11
C GLU A 1102 2.05 -49.91 -33.38
N ARG A 1103 1.00 -49.52 -32.65
CA ARG A 1103 0.05 -50.46 -32.02
C ARG A 1103 -0.78 -51.26 -33.03
N LEU A 1104 -1.05 -50.69 -34.20
CA LEU A 1104 -1.74 -51.36 -35.31
C LEU A 1104 -0.81 -52.23 -36.17
N GLY A 1105 0.49 -52.33 -35.84
CA GLY A 1105 1.45 -53.19 -36.54
C GLY A 1105 1.80 -52.73 -37.96
N LEU A 1106 1.53 -51.47 -38.32
CA LEU A 1106 1.67 -50.95 -39.69
C LEU A 1106 3.06 -50.39 -40.03
N MET A 1107 4.04 -50.48 -39.14
CA MET A 1107 5.45 -50.16 -39.44
C MET A 1107 6.33 -51.43 -39.50
N ARG A 1108 6.02 -52.29 -40.47
CA ARG A 1108 7.04 -53.10 -41.14
C ARG A 1108 6.83 -52.95 -42.63
N LEU A 1109 7.56 -52.02 -43.25
CA LEU A 1109 8.27 -52.15 -44.53
C LEU A 1109 8.76 -50.76 -44.99
N SER A 1110 10.04 -50.77 -45.41
CA SER A 1110 10.92 -49.71 -45.95
C SER A 1110 11.36 -48.60 -45.01
#